data_AF-A0A661NX12-F1
#
_entry.id   AF-A0A661NX12-F1
#
_cell.length_a   1.000
_cell.length_b   1.000
_cell.length_c   1.000
_cell.angle_alpha   90.00
_cell.angle_beta   90.00
_cell.angle_gamma   90.00
#
_symmetry.space_group_name_H-M   'P 1'
#
loop_
_entity.id
_entity.type
_entity.pdbx_description
1 polymer ?
#
loop_
_entity_poly.entity_id
_entity_poly.type
_entity_poly.pdbx_seq_one_letter_code
_entity_poly.pdbx_strand_id
1 'polypeptide(L)'
;MSNKVAVIGAGMTRFVRRAKESSGELAAQAVEMALRDAGLGIEDIDAVCLGTAPDAFDGIHLNGENVLAGCGGKNKPYLRHYVGGGTGVMSGIHGWMHVASGRFRTCLVVAEEKMSPCFPHPAGAFLTIFDHTTEQPLELTLIHIFAIEMARFMHVYGYTEEEIARVSVMNKRNALDHPSAQLGAKLTVKDVMKSKLLSWPVKRLDISPTSDGAVAIVLANEDVARAHSKAPVFFEGVGYRLDTAYWNTRDLAFPNYVAMAAKDAYRMAGITKPEEQIDVWEPYDPFDYKALHHMNALMLDKSGRKVRQLLLDGQLERDGSHPMCPSGGALGVGNPIAATGLMKIAELYFQLSGQAGKRQVKKVPYRGIAQAWGDLMQVGTVVVMSSEGAMPRQTWWMKATSKDLPGTPLREVTDVEHIVYSPDLRYSWDNGFALTTYLDGFKQGKLRGSRCRHCGRMMIPPRSFCELCNLNGVHDYYDLPDTGTVKTFTLSHVNWDSSPLPRGKTNIFAVIAIDGCPEDMGLCHMLGEVDPKDVKVGMPVKAVWKPAKERTGSVTDILYFKPLRRQPARVEAPVRIKPVELDSTTALSFPGKIPLSYRYTAGLGGIKFYQDLARGKLSASKCPQCGQVMIPPAGFCESCLTSFEPGRNAKALDPRAGRVASYTVMHEDRSGHLLDKPQIVVQVVFPEVRGSIFGRLQATDPAKVSVGMPVELVRGKKNQGPEGVWFKPRRRR
;
A
#
# COMPACT_ATOMS: atom_id res chain seq x y z
N MET A 1 -14.53 31.25 4.51
CA MET A 1 -15.57 30.21 4.63
C MET A 1 -15.05 28.99 3.88
N SER A 2 -14.98 27.81 4.51
CA SER A 2 -14.60 26.59 3.80
C SER A 2 -15.78 26.12 2.94
N ASN A 3 -15.56 25.85 1.66
CA ASN A 3 -16.62 25.32 0.80
C ASN A 3 -17.03 23.92 1.28
N LYS A 4 -18.35 23.66 1.37
CA LYS A 4 -18.85 22.28 1.55
C LYS A 4 -18.45 21.45 0.33
N VAL A 5 -18.04 20.20 0.58
CA VAL A 5 -17.57 19.27 -0.45
C VAL A 5 -18.39 17.99 -0.35
N ALA A 6 -18.87 17.48 -1.48
CA ALA A 6 -19.63 16.24 -1.55
C ALA A 6 -19.02 15.25 -2.53
N VAL A 7 -19.22 13.96 -2.26
CA VAL A 7 -19.11 12.91 -3.27
C VAL A 7 -20.40 12.91 -4.10
N ILE A 8 -20.25 12.95 -5.42
CA ILE A 8 -21.39 12.96 -6.37
C ILE A 8 -21.37 11.81 -7.37
N GLY A 9 -20.32 10.99 -7.36
CA GLY A 9 -20.22 9.79 -8.18
C GLY A 9 -19.08 8.88 -7.73
N ALA A 10 -19.24 7.59 -7.95
CA ALA A 10 -18.24 6.58 -7.62
C ALA A 10 -18.13 5.47 -8.66
N GLY A 11 -16.93 4.93 -8.81
CA GLY A 11 -16.57 3.85 -9.73
C GLY A 11 -15.55 2.91 -9.10
N MET A 12 -15.66 1.60 -9.36
CA MET A 12 -14.70 0.62 -8.84
C MET A 12 -14.62 -0.61 -9.73
N THR A 13 -13.41 -1.14 -9.90
CA THR A 13 -13.20 -2.42 -10.58
C THR A 13 -13.54 -3.58 -9.65
N ARG A 14 -13.61 -4.78 -10.22
CA ARG A 14 -13.51 -6.01 -9.45
C ARG A 14 -12.12 -6.12 -8.85
N PHE A 15 -12.05 -6.54 -7.58
CA PHE A 15 -10.78 -6.86 -6.95
C PHE A 15 -10.45 -8.32 -7.23
N VAL A 16 -9.22 -8.56 -7.68
CA VAL A 16 -8.76 -9.88 -8.11
C VAL A 16 -7.35 -10.13 -7.63
N ARG A 17 -6.97 -11.39 -7.44
CA ARG A 17 -5.61 -11.74 -7.00
C ARG A 17 -4.52 -11.25 -7.96
N ARG A 18 -4.84 -11.25 -9.26
CA ARG A 18 -3.99 -10.79 -10.36
C ARG A 18 -4.88 -10.40 -11.53
N ALA A 19 -4.79 -9.14 -11.96
CA ALA A 19 -5.53 -8.64 -13.12
C ALA A 19 -4.71 -8.78 -14.41
N LYS A 20 -5.39 -9.02 -15.54
CA LYS A 20 -4.77 -8.94 -16.88
C LYS A 20 -4.44 -7.50 -17.26
N GLU A 21 -5.26 -6.58 -16.78
CA GLU A 21 -5.16 -5.14 -16.96
C GLU A 21 -3.91 -4.58 -16.28
N SER A 22 -3.29 -3.59 -16.88
CA SER A 22 -2.28 -2.72 -16.25
C SER A 22 -2.94 -1.80 -15.20
N SER A 23 -2.12 -1.18 -14.33
CA SER A 23 -2.57 -0.22 -13.32
C SER A 23 -3.34 0.94 -13.95
N GLY A 24 -2.83 1.48 -15.08
CA GLY A 24 -3.52 2.54 -15.84
C GLY A 24 -4.85 2.10 -16.47
N GLU A 25 -4.96 0.85 -16.95
CA GLU A 25 -6.23 0.31 -17.47
C GLU A 25 -7.27 0.13 -16.34
N LEU A 26 -6.86 -0.34 -15.15
CA LEU A 26 -7.74 -0.44 -13.98
C LEU A 26 -8.23 0.94 -13.53
N ALA A 27 -7.32 1.93 -13.46
CA ALA A 27 -7.65 3.30 -13.13
C ALA A 27 -8.66 3.89 -14.13
N ALA A 28 -8.43 3.74 -15.44
CA ALA A 28 -9.34 4.25 -16.48
C ALA A 28 -10.75 3.68 -16.36
N GLN A 29 -10.87 2.39 -16.09
CA GLN A 29 -12.15 1.71 -15.87
C GLN A 29 -12.91 2.28 -14.66
N ALA A 30 -12.21 2.49 -13.53
CA ALA A 30 -12.80 3.09 -12.34
C ALA A 30 -13.24 4.54 -12.59
N VAL A 31 -12.41 5.33 -13.27
CA VAL A 31 -12.69 6.73 -13.64
C VAL A 31 -13.91 6.84 -14.55
N GLU A 32 -14.00 6.02 -15.59
CA GLU A 32 -15.14 6.01 -16.51
C GLU A 32 -16.46 5.75 -15.77
N MET A 33 -16.48 4.77 -14.84
CA MET A 33 -17.64 4.48 -14.01
C MET A 33 -18.00 5.64 -13.08
N ALA A 34 -17.01 6.28 -12.44
CA ALA A 34 -17.23 7.38 -11.50
C ALA A 34 -17.79 8.63 -12.21
N LEU A 35 -17.23 8.98 -13.37
CA LEU A 35 -17.70 10.07 -14.22
C LEU A 35 -19.13 9.82 -14.72
N ARG A 36 -19.42 8.58 -15.15
CA ARG A 36 -20.77 8.18 -15.56
C ARG A 36 -21.78 8.28 -14.42
N ASP A 37 -21.41 7.85 -13.22
CA ASP A 37 -22.31 7.92 -12.05
C ASP A 37 -22.63 9.38 -11.68
N ALA A 38 -21.60 10.24 -11.66
CA ALA A 38 -21.74 11.68 -11.49
C ALA A 38 -22.56 12.34 -12.63
N GLY A 39 -22.45 11.82 -13.84
CA GLY A 39 -22.99 12.44 -15.05
C GLY A 39 -22.15 13.63 -15.50
N LEU A 40 -20.83 13.50 -15.39
CA LEU A 40 -19.83 14.47 -15.84
C LEU A 40 -18.91 13.83 -16.87
N GLY A 41 -18.31 14.66 -17.72
CA GLY A 41 -17.18 14.29 -18.56
C GLY A 41 -15.85 14.65 -17.91
N ILE A 42 -14.74 14.20 -18.50
CA ILE A 42 -13.40 14.54 -18.00
C ILE A 42 -13.09 16.04 -18.12
N GLU A 43 -13.71 16.74 -19.08
CA GLU A 43 -13.55 18.19 -19.24
C GLU A 43 -14.18 18.99 -18.10
N ASP A 44 -15.15 18.42 -17.37
CA ASP A 44 -15.79 19.04 -16.20
C ASP A 44 -14.95 18.93 -14.91
N ILE A 45 -13.80 18.22 -14.98
CA ILE A 45 -12.92 17.99 -13.83
C ILE A 45 -11.80 19.04 -13.79
N ASP A 46 -11.73 19.82 -12.72
CA ASP A 46 -10.72 20.86 -12.58
C ASP A 46 -9.35 20.32 -12.12
N ALA A 47 -9.31 19.27 -11.28
CA ALA A 47 -8.09 18.68 -10.74
C ALA A 47 -8.22 17.16 -10.48
N VAL A 48 -7.09 16.46 -10.44
CA VAL A 48 -7.03 15.01 -10.19
C VAL A 48 -6.05 14.70 -9.06
N CYS A 49 -6.45 13.81 -8.17
CA CYS A 49 -5.63 13.32 -7.06
C CYS A 49 -5.48 11.80 -7.16
N LEU A 50 -4.26 11.28 -7.08
CA LEU A 50 -3.99 9.84 -7.06
C LEU A 50 -3.45 9.37 -5.70
N GLY A 51 -4.03 8.30 -5.18
CA GLY A 51 -3.41 7.44 -4.16
C GLY A 51 -3.02 6.07 -4.71
N THR A 52 -1.76 5.68 -4.56
CA THR A 52 -1.24 4.34 -4.91
C THR A 52 -0.12 4.00 -3.92
N ALA A 53 0.07 2.74 -3.53
CA ALA A 53 1.07 2.34 -2.53
C ALA A 53 2.52 2.48 -3.08
N PRO A 54 3.57 2.02 -2.36
CA PRO A 54 4.95 2.28 -2.76
C PRO A 54 5.27 1.74 -4.15
N ASP A 55 6.18 2.46 -4.80
CA ASP A 55 6.79 2.08 -6.08
C ASP A 55 7.41 0.67 -6.03
N ALA A 56 7.74 0.16 -4.85
CA ALA A 56 8.26 -1.18 -4.64
C ALA A 56 7.34 -2.30 -5.14
N PHE A 57 6.01 -2.10 -5.23
CA PHE A 57 5.09 -3.09 -5.81
C PHE A 57 5.20 -3.17 -7.33
N ASP A 58 5.25 -2.01 -7.98
CA ASP A 58 5.27 -1.87 -9.44
C ASP A 58 6.69 -1.84 -10.02
N GLY A 59 7.73 -1.65 -9.21
CA GLY A 59 9.11 -1.49 -9.67
C GLY A 59 9.33 -0.27 -10.57
N ILE A 60 8.46 0.75 -10.45
CA ILE A 60 8.48 1.98 -11.24
C ILE A 60 8.53 3.16 -10.28
N HIS A 61 9.66 3.87 -10.26
CA HIS A 61 9.87 5.01 -9.35
C HIS A 61 8.91 6.19 -9.59
N LEU A 62 8.43 6.36 -10.81
CA LEU A 62 7.48 7.41 -11.19
C LEU A 62 6.08 6.83 -11.38
N ASN A 63 5.62 6.05 -10.41
CA ASN A 63 4.37 5.29 -10.58
C ASN A 63 3.17 6.22 -10.84
N GLY A 64 3.12 7.38 -10.17
CA GLY A 64 2.04 8.36 -10.36
C GLY A 64 1.96 8.88 -11.80
N GLU A 65 3.08 9.33 -12.35
CA GLU A 65 3.18 9.78 -13.73
C GLU A 65 2.91 8.64 -14.73
N ASN A 66 3.34 7.42 -14.39
CA ASN A 66 3.12 6.23 -15.20
C ASN A 66 1.62 5.89 -15.34
N VAL A 67 0.80 6.11 -14.30
CA VAL A 67 -0.65 5.82 -14.33
C VAL A 67 -1.52 7.06 -14.63
N LEU A 68 -0.92 8.24 -14.76
CA LEU A 68 -1.58 9.54 -14.93
C LEU A 68 -2.65 9.53 -16.02
N ALA A 69 -2.35 8.93 -17.18
CA ALA A 69 -3.27 8.89 -18.31
C ALA A 69 -4.57 8.15 -17.97
N GLY A 70 -4.47 7.00 -17.28
CA GLY A 70 -5.63 6.24 -16.83
C GLY A 70 -6.40 6.93 -15.71
N CYS A 71 -5.73 7.74 -14.90
CA CYS A 71 -6.37 8.55 -13.86
C CYS A 71 -7.10 9.79 -14.41
N GLY A 72 -6.96 10.10 -15.70
CA GLY A 72 -7.52 11.31 -16.32
C GLY A 72 -6.75 12.59 -15.99
N GLY A 73 -5.51 12.50 -15.50
CA GLY A 73 -4.72 13.67 -15.07
C GLY A 73 -4.08 14.49 -16.21
N LYS A 74 -4.22 14.05 -17.46
CA LYS A 74 -3.60 14.71 -18.61
C LYS A 74 -4.08 16.15 -18.76
N ASN A 75 -3.13 17.09 -18.84
CA ASN A 75 -3.38 18.53 -18.94
C ASN A 75 -4.15 19.14 -17.75
N LYS A 76 -4.18 18.45 -16.61
CA LYS A 76 -4.85 18.91 -15.39
C LYS A 76 -3.85 19.02 -14.24
N PRO A 77 -4.08 19.90 -13.25
CA PRO A 77 -3.44 19.78 -11.95
C PRO A 77 -3.59 18.36 -11.42
N TYR A 78 -2.45 17.71 -11.18
CA TYR A 78 -2.36 16.30 -10.81
C TYR A 78 -1.28 16.12 -9.76
N LEU A 79 -1.57 15.36 -8.71
CA LEU A 79 -0.58 14.99 -7.71
C LEU A 79 -0.85 13.58 -7.18
N ARG A 80 0.22 12.80 -7.03
CA ARG A 80 0.22 11.56 -6.27
C ARG A 80 0.59 11.85 -4.82
N HIS A 81 -0.10 11.22 -3.88
CA HIS A 81 0.30 11.15 -2.48
C HIS A 81 0.31 9.69 -1.99
N TYR A 82 1.05 9.45 -0.91
CA TYR A 82 1.16 8.13 -0.29
C TYR A 82 1.45 8.26 1.21
N VAL A 83 0.70 7.53 2.04
CA VAL A 83 0.84 7.45 3.50
C VAL A 83 0.52 6.02 4.00
N GLY A 84 1.12 5.02 3.36
CA GLY A 84 0.89 3.62 3.72
C GLY A 84 -0.49 3.10 3.36
N GLY A 85 -0.98 2.14 4.16
CA GLY A 85 -2.38 1.72 4.12
C GLY A 85 -3.39 2.83 4.46
N GLY A 86 -2.96 3.98 4.98
CA GLY A 86 -3.81 5.17 5.15
C GLY A 86 -4.15 5.88 3.84
N THR A 87 -3.45 5.56 2.76
CA THR A 87 -3.52 6.29 1.47
C THR A 87 -4.93 6.38 0.91
N GLY A 88 -5.74 5.32 1.03
CA GLY A 88 -7.08 5.32 0.43
C GLY A 88 -8.02 6.38 1.01
N VAL A 89 -8.13 6.48 2.33
CA VAL A 89 -8.93 7.55 2.97
C VAL A 89 -8.24 8.91 2.84
N MET A 90 -6.90 8.96 2.94
CA MET A 90 -6.15 10.18 2.67
C MET A 90 -6.41 10.73 1.26
N SER A 91 -6.69 9.88 0.27
CA SER A 91 -7.01 10.33 -1.09
C SER A 91 -8.31 11.13 -1.14
N GLY A 92 -9.33 10.69 -0.40
CA GLY A 92 -10.55 11.48 -0.22
C GLY A 92 -10.27 12.81 0.48
N ILE A 93 -9.42 12.81 1.52
CA ILE A 93 -9.02 14.04 2.23
C ILE A 93 -8.24 14.99 1.31
N HIS A 94 -7.30 14.49 0.51
CA HIS A 94 -6.49 15.30 -0.39
C HIS A 94 -7.35 15.94 -1.50
N GLY A 95 -8.25 15.16 -2.12
CA GLY A 95 -9.24 15.72 -3.03
C GLY A 95 -10.17 16.73 -2.35
N TRP A 96 -10.57 16.48 -1.10
CA TRP A 96 -11.34 17.41 -0.29
C TRP A 96 -10.58 18.74 -0.09
N MET A 97 -9.28 18.71 0.21
CA MET A 97 -8.47 19.93 0.37
C MET A 97 -8.50 20.80 -0.89
N HIS A 98 -8.42 20.18 -2.08
CA HIS A 98 -8.50 20.88 -3.35
C HIS A 98 -9.81 21.66 -3.52
N VAL A 99 -10.95 21.01 -3.26
CA VAL A 99 -12.28 21.65 -3.43
C VAL A 99 -12.59 22.62 -2.28
N ALA A 100 -12.30 22.22 -1.03
CA ALA A 100 -12.59 23.00 0.17
C ALA A 100 -11.80 24.33 0.22
N SER A 101 -10.62 24.38 -0.41
CA SER A 101 -9.82 25.62 -0.55
C SER A 101 -10.47 26.66 -1.46
N GLY A 102 -11.46 26.28 -2.26
CA GLY A 102 -12.07 27.13 -3.28
C GLY A 102 -11.23 27.31 -4.56
N ARG A 103 -10.06 26.67 -4.64
CA ARG A 103 -9.22 26.70 -5.85
C ARG A 103 -9.85 25.98 -7.04
N PHE A 104 -10.60 24.91 -6.76
CA PHE A 104 -11.24 24.03 -7.73
C PHE A 104 -12.69 23.77 -7.31
N ARG A 105 -13.59 23.59 -8.28
CA ARG A 105 -14.99 23.24 -8.04
C ARG A 105 -15.21 21.74 -8.07
N THR A 106 -14.42 21.02 -8.87
CA THR A 106 -14.49 19.56 -9.00
C THR A 106 -13.10 18.92 -8.87
N CYS A 107 -13.05 17.75 -8.22
CA CYS A 107 -11.83 16.96 -8.14
C CYS A 107 -12.14 15.48 -8.35
N LEU A 108 -11.42 14.85 -9.28
CA LEU A 108 -11.45 13.41 -9.45
C LEU A 108 -10.39 12.78 -8.54
N VAL A 109 -10.82 11.93 -7.63
CA VAL A 109 -9.93 11.18 -6.74
C VAL A 109 -9.87 9.75 -7.21
N VAL A 110 -8.68 9.28 -7.53
CA VAL A 110 -8.42 7.91 -8.00
C VAL A 110 -7.52 7.23 -7.00
N ALA A 111 -7.84 5.99 -6.67
CA ALA A 111 -6.95 5.11 -5.93
C ALA A 111 -6.85 3.77 -6.62
N GLU A 112 -5.63 3.30 -6.86
CA GLU A 112 -5.38 2.01 -7.50
C GLU A 112 -4.26 1.28 -6.77
N GLU A 113 -4.28 -0.04 -6.86
CA GLU A 113 -3.13 -0.85 -6.53
C GLU A 113 -3.04 -2.04 -7.48
N LYS A 114 -1.84 -2.33 -7.95
CA LYS A 114 -1.52 -3.59 -8.62
C LYS A 114 -0.39 -4.27 -7.88
N MET A 115 -0.72 -5.04 -6.85
CA MET A 115 0.29 -5.72 -6.01
C MET A 115 0.94 -6.90 -6.74
N SER A 116 0.23 -7.52 -7.69
CA SER A 116 0.65 -8.76 -8.34
C SER A 116 1.97 -8.76 -9.14
N PRO A 117 2.55 -7.63 -9.61
CA PRO A 117 3.84 -7.62 -10.29
C PRO A 117 5.00 -8.05 -9.39
N CYS A 118 5.00 -7.69 -8.10
CA CYS A 118 6.04 -8.11 -7.16
C CYS A 118 6.02 -9.64 -6.97
N PHE A 119 7.18 -10.28 -7.22
CA PHE A 119 7.34 -11.72 -7.35
C PHE A 119 8.43 -12.27 -6.41
N PRO A 120 8.28 -13.49 -5.83
CA PRO A 120 7.17 -14.43 -5.96
C PRO A 120 5.92 -14.02 -5.18
N HIS A 121 6.07 -13.10 -4.22
CA HIS A 121 4.98 -12.60 -3.41
C HIS A 121 5.15 -11.08 -3.15
N PRO A 122 4.06 -10.31 -3.07
CA PRO A 122 4.12 -8.88 -2.73
C PRO A 122 4.65 -8.60 -1.31
N ALA A 123 4.80 -9.63 -0.48
CA ALA A 123 5.35 -9.50 0.86
C ALA A 123 6.80 -8.96 0.86
N GLY A 124 7.58 -9.30 -0.17
CA GLY A 124 8.96 -8.83 -0.30
C GLY A 124 9.06 -7.30 -0.43
N ALA A 125 8.08 -6.66 -1.07
CA ALA A 125 8.04 -5.19 -1.20
C ALA A 125 7.97 -4.49 0.17
N PHE A 126 7.33 -5.12 1.17
CA PHE A 126 7.23 -4.53 2.50
C PHE A 126 8.55 -4.49 3.27
N LEU A 127 9.59 -5.22 2.85
CA LEU A 127 10.91 -5.05 3.45
C LEU A 127 11.40 -3.59 3.33
N THR A 128 10.99 -2.91 2.25
CA THR A 128 11.40 -1.53 1.95
C THR A 128 10.80 -0.46 2.87
N ILE A 129 9.86 -0.82 3.75
CA ILE A 129 9.24 0.13 4.69
C ILE A 129 10.01 0.24 6.03
N PHE A 130 10.89 -0.73 6.31
CA PHE A 130 11.68 -0.78 7.54
C PHE A 130 12.96 0.02 7.39
N ASP A 131 13.52 0.50 8.51
CA ASP A 131 14.82 1.17 8.49
C ASP A 131 15.95 0.19 8.09
N HIS A 132 16.79 0.61 7.15
CA HIS A 132 17.85 -0.20 6.56
C HIS A 132 18.94 -0.62 7.56
N THR A 133 19.10 0.13 8.66
CA THR A 133 20.15 -0.07 9.65
C THR A 133 19.64 -0.85 10.85
N THR A 134 18.44 -0.53 11.34
CA THR A 134 17.95 -1.08 12.61
C THR A 134 16.99 -2.26 12.47
N GLU A 135 16.30 -2.43 11.33
CA GLU A 135 15.14 -3.32 11.24
C GLU A 135 15.15 -4.23 10.00
N GLN A 136 15.52 -3.72 8.82
CA GLN A 136 15.63 -4.56 7.62
C GLN A 136 16.53 -5.78 7.81
N PRO A 137 17.68 -5.71 8.52
CA PRO A 137 18.53 -6.89 8.74
C PRO A 137 17.87 -7.99 9.57
N LEU A 138 16.77 -7.71 10.26
CA LEU A 138 15.97 -8.69 11.01
C LEU A 138 14.96 -9.42 10.12
N GLU A 139 14.81 -9.00 8.86
CA GLU A 139 13.90 -9.58 7.87
C GLU A 139 12.46 -9.71 8.38
N LEU A 140 11.97 -8.68 9.07
CA LEU A 140 10.60 -8.60 9.54
C LEU A 140 9.61 -8.48 8.36
N THR A 141 8.37 -8.88 8.61
CA THR A 141 7.27 -8.75 7.65
C THR A 141 6.07 -8.05 8.29
N LEU A 142 5.12 -7.63 7.46
CA LEU A 142 3.81 -7.21 7.94
C LEU A 142 3.12 -8.26 8.81
N ILE A 143 3.23 -9.56 8.46
CA ILE A 143 2.63 -10.63 9.27
C ILE A 143 3.26 -10.64 10.67
N HIS A 144 4.58 -10.47 10.78
CA HIS A 144 5.28 -10.44 12.07
C HIS A 144 4.82 -9.27 12.93
N ILE A 145 4.86 -8.04 12.39
CA ILE A 145 4.54 -6.85 13.20
C ILE A 145 3.06 -6.82 13.63
N PHE A 146 2.14 -7.31 12.80
CA PHE A 146 0.72 -7.36 13.15
C PHE A 146 0.36 -8.53 14.05
N ALA A 147 1.10 -9.65 13.98
CA ALA A 147 0.93 -10.70 14.98
C ALA A 147 1.43 -10.24 16.36
N ILE A 148 2.53 -9.48 16.40
CA ILE A 148 3.03 -8.83 17.63
C ILE A 148 2.00 -7.84 18.19
N GLU A 149 1.38 -7.02 17.33
CA GLU A 149 0.34 -6.07 17.73
C GLU A 149 -0.94 -6.79 18.19
N MET A 150 -1.39 -7.83 17.48
CA MET A 150 -2.54 -8.66 17.86
C MET A 150 -2.31 -9.35 19.21
N ALA A 151 -1.11 -9.91 19.45
CA ALA A 151 -0.75 -10.51 20.73
C ALA A 151 -0.82 -9.48 21.86
N ARG A 152 -0.33 -8.25 21.62
CA ARG A 152 -0.41 -7.15 22.60
C ARG A 152 -1.86 -6.73 22.85
N PHE A 153 -2.68 -6.64 21.80
CA PHE A 153 -4.11 -6.33 21.87
C PHE A 153 -4.88 -7.38 22.69
N MET A 154 -4.66 -8.67 22.41
CA MET A 154 -5.25 -9.78 23.17
C MET A 154 -4.83 -9.75 24.64
N HIS A 155 -3.55 -9.52 24.91
CA HIS A 155 -3.02 -9.45 26.28
C HIS A 155 -3.66 -8.32 27.09
N VAL A 156 -3.83 -7.13 26.50
CA VAL A 156 -4.35 -5.95 27.22
C VAL A 156 -5.87 -5.99 27.40
N TYR A 157 -6.63 -6.43 26.38
CA TYR A 157 -8.11 -6.40 26.43
C TYR A 157 -8.78 -7.76 26.67
N GLY A 158 -7.99 -8.83 26.73
CA GLY A 158 -8.48 -10.19 27.05
C GLY A 158 -9.35 -10.82 25.96
N TYR A 159 -9.15 -10.45 24.70
CA TYR A 159 -9.82 -11.12 23.57
C TYR A 159 -9.25 -12.51 23.36
N THR A 160 -10.13 -13.47 23.04
CA THR A 160 -9.70 -14.79 22.51
C THR A 160 -9.57 -14.76 20.99
N GLU A 161 -8.85 -15.71 20.43
CA GLU A 161 -8.72 -15.88 18.98
C GLU A 161 -10.09 -16.17 18.33
N GLU A 162 -10.95 -16.96 19.00
CA GLU A 162 -12.31 -17.26 18.54
C GLU A 162 -13.22 -16.03 18.51
N GLU A 163 -13.08 -15.13 19.47
CA GLU A 163 -13.83 -13.87 19.47
C GLU A 163 -13.41 -13.01 18.28
N ILE A 164 -12.11 -12.86 18.05
CA ILE A 164 -11.56 -12.08 16.93
C ILE A 164 -11.99 -12.69 15.59
N ALA A 165 -11.94 -14.02 15.46
CA ALA A 165 -12.35 -14.75 14.25
C ALA A 165 -13.80 -14.49 13.80
N ARG A 166 -14.68 -14.01 14.69
CA ARG A 166 -16.06 -13.60 14.33
C ARG A 166 -16.07 -12.47 13.31
N VAL A 167 -15.09 -11.56 13.37
CA VAL A 167 -14.95 -10.47 12.39
C VAL A 167 -14.66 -11.01 11.00
N SER A 168 -13.74 -11.98 10.88
CA SER A 168 -13.45 -12.67 9.63
C SER A 168 -14.71 -13.32 9.04
N VAL A 169 -15.50 -14.02 9.86
CA VAL A 169 -16.77 -14.63 9.44
C VAL A 169 -17.76 -13.57 8.93
N MET A 170 -17.96 -12.50 9.70
CA MET A 170 -18.88 -11.42 9.38
C MET A 170 -18.50 -10.71 8.07
N ASN A 171 -17.25 -10.27 7.93
CA ASN A 171 -16.79 -9.52 6.76
C ASN A 171 -16.81 -10.37 5.49
N LYS A 172 -16.44 -11.66 5.57
CA LYS A 172 -16.53 -12.60 4.45
C LYS A 172 -17.97 -12.83 4.01
N ARG A 173 -18.92 -12.93 4.96
CA ARG A 173 -20.35 -13.06 4.66
C ARG A 173 -20.88 -11.80 4.01
N ASN A 174 -20.55 -10.62 4.55
CA ASN A 174 -20.98 -9.34 4.01
C ASN A 174 -20.49 -9.14 2.56
N ALA A 175 -19.26 -9.54 2.26
CA ALA A 175 -18.68 -9.41 0.92
C ALA A 175 -19.39 -10.24 -0.17
N LEU A 176 -20.23 -11.22 0.17
CA LEU A 176 -21.02 -11.97 -0.84
C LEU A 176 -21.95 -11.07 -1.65
N ASP A 177 -22.39 -9.95 -1.08
CA ASP A 177 -23.28 -8.97 -1.70
C ASP A 177 -22.52 -7.78 -2.33
N HIS A 178 -21.18 -7.81 -2.31
CA HIS A 178 -20.36 -6.74 -2.88
C HIS A 178 -19.91 -7.08 -4.30
N PRO A 179 -20.21 -6.25 -5.32
CA PRO A 179 -19.90 -6.57 -6.71
C PRO A 179 -18.39 -6.70 -6.96
N SER A 180 -17.55 -5.91 -6.27
CA SER A 180 -16.09 -6.01 -6.40
C SER A 180 -15.44 -7.18 -5.66
N ALA A 181 -16.18 -8.00 -4.91
CA ALA A 181 -15.56 -8.93 -3.97
C ALA A 181 -14.69 -10.00 -4.63
N GLN A 182 -13.51 -10.18 -4.06
CA GLN A 182 -12.55 -11.23 -4.40
C GLN A 182 -12.83 -12.53 -3.64
N LEU A 183 -13.12 -12.45 -2.34
CA LEU A 183 -13.17 -13.61 -1.43
C LEU A 183 -14.40 -13.63 -0.51
N GLY A 184 -15.56 -13.17 -0.99
CA GLY A 184 -16.83 -13.35 -0.26
C GLY A 184 -17.12 -14.84 -0.02
N ALA A 185 -17.46 -15.21 1.22
CA ALA A 185 -17.65 -16.61 1.61
C ALA A 185 -18.57 -16.76 2.84
N LYS A 186 -19.26 -17.90 2.93
CA LYS A 186 -19.95 -18.33 4.15
C LYS A 186 -18.98 -19.22 4.96
N LEU A 187 -18.41 -18.67 6.02
CA LEU A 187 -17.48 -19.36 6.90
C LEU A 187 -18.05 -19.47 8.32
N THR A 188 -17.46 -20.33 9.13
CA THR A 188 -17.68 -20.41 10.57
C THR A 188 -16.41 -20.04 11.33
N VAL A 189 -16.52 -19.71 12.63
CA VAL A 189 -15.35 -19.48 13.49
C VAL A 189 -14.43 -20.70 13.49
N LYS A 190 -14.99 -21.90 13.46
CA LYS A 190 -14.23 -23.16 13.37
C LYS A 190 -13.38 -23.26 12.10
N ASP A 191 -13.85 -22.72 10.98
CA ASP A 191 -13.08 -22.70 9.73
C ASP A 191 -11.88 -21.75 9.85
N VAL A 192 -12.08 -20.58 10.46
CA VAL A 192 -11.00 -19.61 10.72
C VAL A 192 -9.94 -20.22 11.64
N MET A 193 -10.36 -20.81 12.77
CA MET A 193 -9.47 -21.44 13.75
C MET A 193 -8.69 -22.63 13.18
N LYS A 194 -9.25 -23.36 12.21
CA LYS A 194 -8.57 -24.48 11.52
C LYS A 194 -7.68 -24.03 10.37
N SER A 195 -7.72 -22.76 9.98
CA SER A 195 -6.91 -22.26 8.88
C SER A 195 -5.42 -22.25 9.24
N LYS A 196 -4.56 -22.26 8.21
CA LYS A 196 -3.11 -22.35 8.41
C LYS A 196 -2.60 -21.23 9.32
N LEU A 197 -1.99 -21.60 10.45
CA LEU A 197 -1.25 -20.68 11.31
C LEU A 197 -0.02 -20.15 10.56
N LEU A 198 0.12 -18.82 10.52
CA LEU A 198 1.24 -18.17 9.83
C LEU A 198 2.24 -17.62 10.84
N SER A 199 1.75 -16.82 11.78
CA SER A 199 2.52 -16.30 12.90
C SER A 199 1.58 -16.09 14.07
N TRP A 200 1.68 -16.88 15.15
CA TRP A 200 0.73 -16.79 16.26
C TRP A 200 0.64 -15.35 16.78
N PRO A 201 -0.57 -14.81 16.98
CA PRO A 201 -1.88 -15.48 16.90
C PRO A 201 -2.56 -15.54 15.51
N VAL A 202 -1.95 -14.95 14.48
CA VAL A 202 -2.51 -14.78 13.14
C VAL A 202 -2.47 -16.05 12.27
N LYS A 203 -3.64 -16.38 11.71
CA LYS A 203 -3.89 -17.47 10.76
C LYS A 203 -4.23 -16.94 9.39
N ARG A 204 -4.32 -17.83 8.40
CA ARG A 204 -4.56 -17.46 6.99
C ARG A 204 -5.89 -16.72 6.79
N LEU A 205 -6.96 -17.13 7.48
CA LEU A 205 -8.28 -16.52 7.32
C LEU A 205 -8.45 -15.21 8.11
N ASP A 206 -7.50 -14.87 8.97
CA ASP A 206 -7.48 -13.60 9.73
C ASP A 206 -6.95 -12.43 8.88
N ILE A 207 -6.35 -12.72 7.72
CA ILE A 207 -5.67 -11.73 6.86
C ILE A 207 -6.45 -11.52 5.55
N SER A 208 -6.55 -10.26 5.14
CA SER A 208 -6.99 -9.86 3.81
C SER A 208 -6.10 -10.45 2.68
N PRO A 209 -6.63 -10.63 1.46
CA PRO A 209 -5.86 -11.24 0.38
C PRO A 209 -4.96 -10.28 -0.38
N THR A 210 -4.04 -10.88 -1.14
CA THR A 210 -3.38 -10.30 -2.33
C THR A 210 -4.38 -9.70 -3.30
N SER A 211 -4.37 -8.42 -3.65
CA SER A 211 -5.36 -7.90 -4.60
C SER A 211 -4.79 -6.83 -5.53
N ASP A 212 -5.25 -6.88 -6.78
CA ASP A 212 -5.19 -5.81 -7.77
C ASP A 212 -6.60 -5.20 -7.90
N GLY A 213 -6.69 -3.88 -8.06
CA GLY A 213 -7.96 -3.18 -8.30
C GLY A 213 -7.85 -1.66 -8.23
N ALA A 214 -8.89 -0.96 -8.67
CA ALA A 214 -8.97 0.50 -8.62
C ALA A 214 -10.36 0.99 -8.21
N VAL A 215 -10.39 2.17 -7.59
CA VAL A 215 -11.59 2.91 -7.18
C VAL A 215 -11.40 4.38 -7.57
N ALA A 216 -12.48 5.04 -7.98
CA ALA A 216 -12.50 6.47 -8.21
C ALA A 216 -13.78 7.09 -7.62
N ILE A 217 -13.67 8.32 -7.11
CA ILE A 217 -14.81 9.13 -6.68
C ILE A 217 -14.70 10.53 -7.30
N VAL A 218 -15.84 11.16 -7.54
CA VAL A 218 -15.92 12.54 -8.00
C VAL A 218 -16.36 13.42 -6.84
N LEU A 219 -15.50 14.37 -6.48
CA LEU A 219 -15.77 15.41 -5.49
C LEU A 219 -16.22 16.69 -6.18
N ALA A 220 -17.18 17.38 -5.58
CA ALA A 220 -17.69 18.66 -6.05
C ALA A 220 -17.97 19.61 -4.90
N ASN A 221 -17.83 20.92 -5.14
CA ASN A 221 -18.32 21.93 -4.22
C ASN A 221 -19.86 21.92 -4.16
N GLU A 222 -20.44 22.61 -3.18
CA GLU A 222 -21.87 22.62 -2.95
C GLU A 222 -22.69 23.04 -4.18
N ASP A 223 -22.28 24.08 -4.90
CA ASP A 223 -23.01 24.60 -6.06
C ASP A 223 -23.10 23.53 -7.17
N VAL A 224 -21.97 22.92 -7.54
CA VAL A 224 -21.93 21.85 -8.54
C VAL A 224 -22.68 20.62 -8.03
N ALA A 225 -22.49 20.24 -6.76
CA ALA A 225 -23.14 19.07 -6.18
C ALA A 225 -24.67 19.18 -6.17
N ARG A 226 -25.21 20.38 -5.88
CA ARG A 226 -26.65 20.65 -5.92
C ARG A 226 -27.16 20.79 -7.36
N ALA A 227 -26.42 21.45 -8.25
CA ALA A 227 -26.80 21.60 -9.65
C ALA A 227 -26.91 20.26 -10.39
N HIS A 228 -26.04 19.30 -10.06
CA HIS A 228 -26.07 17.96 -10.65
C HIS A 228 -27.00 16.96 -9.94
N SER A 229 -27.73 17.40 -8.90
CA SER A 229 -28.94 16.81 -8.29
C SER A 229 -29.09 15.28 -8.41
N LYS A 230 -28.31 14.51 -7.63
CA LYS A 230 -28.38 13.04 -7.61
C LYS A 230 -28.27 12.36 -6.23
N ALA A 231 -28.25 13.12 -5.14
CA ALA A 231 -27.98 12.69 -3.75
C ALA A 231 -26.52 12.84 -3.30
N PRO A 232 -26.01 14.08 -3.28
CA PRO A 232 -24.66 14.35 -2.79
C PRO A 232 -24.49 13.91 -1.34
N VAL A 233 -23.34 13.31 -1.03
CA VAL A 233 -22.98 12.91 0.34
C VAL A 233 -21.81 13.77 0.79
N PHE A 234 -22.02 14.59 1.82
CA PHE A 234 -21.08 15.64 2.21
C PHE A 234 -20.04 15.14 3.19
N PHE A 235 -18.82 15.67 3.08
CA PHE A 235 -17.81 15.57 4.12
C PHE A 235 -18.18 16.53 5.26
N GLU A 236 -18.45 16.01 6.45
CA GLU A 236 -18.68 16.81 7.65
C GLU A 236 -17.44 16.93 8.53
N GLY A 237 -16.53 15.96 8.44
CA GLY A 237 -15.32 15.97 9.25
C GLY A 237 -14.17 15.26 8.57
N VAL A 238 -12.97 15.83 8.67
CA VAL A 238 -11.74 15.21 8.20
C VAL A 238 -10.68 15.27 9.31
N GLY A 239 -9.89 14.21 9.43
CA GLY A 239 -8.77 14.20 10.35
C GLY A 239 -7.72 13.19 9.92
N TYR A 240 -6.45 13.57 10.04
CA TYR A 240 -5.33 12.68 9.81
C TYR A 240 -4.18 13.02 10.75
N ARG A 241 -3.49 11.99 11.23
CA ARG A 241 -2.34 12.11 12.15
C ARG A 241 -1.33 11.03 11.83
N LEU A 242 -0.06 11.41 11.96
CA LEU A 242 1.05 10.50 11.82
C LEU A 242 1.83 10.48 13.13
N ASP A 243 2.33 9.31 13.48
CA ASP A 243 3.28 9.08 14.55
C ASP A 243 4.65 8.70 13.93
N THR A 244 5.68 8.52 14.76
CA THR A 244 7.03 8.20 14.28
C THR A 244 7.15 6.76 13.77
N ALA A 245 8.15 6.53 12.90
CA ALA A 245 8.52 5.22 12.34
C ALA A 245 9.01 4.21 13.38
N TYR A 246 9.40 4.67 14.57
CA TYR A 246 9.88 3.83 15.67
C TYR A 246 8.73 3.10 16.38
N TRP A 247 8.10 2.16 15.69
CA TRP A 247 6.88 1.47 16.09
C TRP A 247 7.01 0.64 17.37
N ASN A 248 8.21 0.17 17.65
CA ASN A 248 8.59 -0.50 18.89
C ASN A 248 8.69 0.44 20.10
N THR A 249 8.63 1.76 19.92
CA THR A 249 8.79 2.77 20.98
C THR A 249 7.48 3.38 21.50
N ARG A 250 6.38 2.64 21.33
CA ARG A 250 5.03 2.96 21.84
C ARG A 250 4.34 1.71 22.36
N ASP A 251 3.20 1.87 23.05
CA ASP A 251 2.31 0.73 23.31
C ASP A 251 1.48 0.45 22.05
N LEU A 252 1.49 -0.81 21.62
CA LEU A 252 0.81 -1.30 20.43
C LEU A 252 -0.66 -1.68 20.69
N ALA A 253 -1.11 -1.65 21.95
CA ALA A 253 -2.48 -2.03 22.30
C ALA A 253 -3.56 -1.04 21.84
N PHE A 254 -3.25 0.26 21.71
CA PHE A 254 -4.25 1.27 21.33
C PHE A 254 -3.72 2.20 20.23
N PRO A 255 -4.47 2.45 19.14
CA PRO A 255 -3.95 3.23 18.02
C PRO A 255 -4.22 4.72 18.26
N ASN A 256 -3.37 5.35 19.08
CA ASN A 256 -3.53 6.76 19.48
C ASN A 256 -3.63 7.72 18.27
N TYR A 257 -2.86 7.49 17.21
CA TYR A 257 -2.91 8.29 15.99
C TYR A 257 -4.29 8.24 15.29
N VAL A 258 -4.98 7.09 15.32
CA VAL A 258 -6.38 6.99 14.81
C VAL A 258 -7.32 7.77 15.73
N ALA A 259 -7.19 7.63 17.05
CA ALA A 259 -8.06 8.34 17.99
C ALA A 259 -7.88 9.86 17.90
N MET A 260 -6.65 10.34 17.65
CA MET A 260 -6.38 11.76 17.43
C MET A 260 -6.99 12.24 16.10
N ALA A 261 -6.82 11.48 15.01
CA ALA A 261 -7.45 11.77 13.72
C ALA A 261 -8.99 11.78 13.83
N ALA A 262 -9.57 10.83 14.55
CA ALA A 262 -11.00 10.75 14.81
C ALA A 262 -11.48 11.98 15.60
N LYS A 263 -10.77 12.40 16.64
CA LYS A 263 -11.09 13.62 17.39
C LYS A 263 -11.09 14.88 16.53
N ASP A 264 -10.17 15.00 15.58
CA ASP A 264 -10.13 16.13 14.65
C ASP A 264 -11.34 16.11 13.71
N ALA A 265 -11.67 14.94 13.15
CA ALA A 265 -12.86 14.77 12.32
C ALA A 265 -14.16 15.04 13.11
N TYR A 266 -14.28 14.56 14.35
CA TYR A 266 -15.44 14.77 15.20
C TYR A 266 -15.61 16.23 15.61
N ARG A 267 -14.52 16.93 15.91
CA ARG A 267 -14.56 18.37 16.21
C ARG A 267 -15.10 19.15 15.02
N MET A 268 -14.65 18.82 13.82
CA MET A 268 -15.12 19.45 12.59
C MET A 268 -16.60 19.14 12.30
N ALA A 269 -17.04 17.90 12.55
CA ALA A 269 -18.41 17.44 12.31
C ALA A 269 -19.40 17.76 13.45
N GLY A 270 -18.95 18.35 14.56
CA GLY A 270 -19.79 18.60 15.75
C GLY A 270 -20.25 17.33 16.47
N ILE A 271 -19.47 16.24 16.39
CA ILE A 271 -19.76 14.97 17.06
C ILE A 271 -19.15 14.97 18.46
N THR A 272 -19.96 14.67 19.47
CA THR A 272 -19.54 14.59 20.88
C THR A 272 -19.70 13.19 21.45
N LYS A 273 -20.57 12.37 20.86
CA LYS A 273 -20.87 11.00 21.25
C LYS A 273 -20.85 10.10 20.01
N PRO A 274 -19.65 9.71 19.54
CA PRO A 274 -19.50 9.00 18.27
C PRO A 274 -20.31 7.70 18.20
N GLU A 275 -20.53 7.01 19.32
CA GLU A 275 -21.35 5.80 19.36
C GLU A 275 -22.84 6.04 19.09
N GLU A 276 -23.38 7.20 19.50
CA GLU A 276 -24.79 7.55 19.29
C GLU A 276 -25.01 8.25 17.93
N GLN A 277 -23.96 8.90 17.40
CA GLN A 277 -24.06 9.84 16.28
C GLN A 277 -23.48 9.31 14.96
N ILE A 278 -22.92 8.11 14.93
CA ILE A 278 -22.40 7.46 13.72
C ILE A 278 -23.20 6.20 13.43
N ASP A 279 -23.75 6.14 12.22
CA ASP A 279 -24.66 5.07 11.83
C ASP A 279 -23.98 3.89 11.16
N VAL A 280 -22.92 4.15 10.38
CA VAL A 280 -22.22 3.13 9.58
C VAL A 280 -20.72 3.27 9.76
N TRP A 281 -20.05 2.16 10.03
CA TRP A 281 -18.62 2.13 10.34
C TRP A 281 -17.86 1.34 9.29
N GLU A 282 -16.90 1.98 8.62
CA GLU A 282 -15.96 1.36 7.69
C GLU A 282 -14.51 1.54 8.18
N PRO A 283 -14.09 0.85 9.27
CA PRO A 283 -12.70 0.82 9.71
C PRO A 283 -11.84 -0.02 8.75
N TYR A 284 -10.55 0.29 8.61
CA TYR A 284 -9.65 -0.51 7.78
C TYR A 284 -9.26 -1.82 8.46
N ASP A 285 -9.52 -2.93 7.78
CA ASP A 285 -9.50 -4.28 8.33
C ASP A 285 -8.57 -5.23 7.54
N PRO A 286 -7.27 -4.90 7.33
CA PRO A 286 -6.37 -5.83 6.65
C PRO A 286 -6.15 -7.12 7.45
N PHE A 287 -6.41 -7.06 8.76
CA PHE A 287 -6.47 -8.16 9.71
C PHE A 287 -7.76 -8.02 10.53
N ASP A 288 -8.34 -9.13 10.98
CA ASP A 288 -9.60 -9.10 11.73
C ASP A 288 -9.53 -8.36 13.07
N TYR A 289 -8.48 -8.56 13.87
CA TYR A 289 -8.28 -7.79 15.09
C TYR A 289 -8.13 -6.29 14.80
N LYS A 290 -7.62 -5.89 13.61
CA LYS A 290 -7.46 -4.47 13.25
C LYS A 290 -8.80 -3.76 13.11
N ALA A 291 -9.85 -4.45 12.67
CA ALA A 291 -11.19 -3.87 12.67
C ALA A 291 -11.60 -3.44 14.09
N LEU A 292 -11.39 -4.31 15.08
CA LEU A 292 -11.71 -4.04 16.48
C LEU A 292 -10.78 -2.99 17.09
N HIS A 293 -9.48 -3.07 16.78
CA HIS A 293 -8.46 -2.12 17.23
C HIS A 293 -8.78 -0.70 16.76
N HIS A 294 -9.17 -0.53 15.49
CA HIS A 294 -9.58 0.76 14.95
C HIS A 294 -10.94 1.21 15.49
N MET A 295 -11.90 0.30 15.66
CA MET A 295 -13.19 0.64 16.30
C MET A 295 -13.00 1.19 17.72
N ASN A 296 -12.09 0.62 18.53
CA ASN A 296 -11.77 1.17 19.85
C ASN A 296 -11.32 2.63 19.75
N ALA A 297 -10.45 2.95 18.80
CA ALA A 297 -9.99 4.32 18.59
C ALA A 297 -11.08 5.25 18.04
N LEU A 298 -11.91 4.79 17.12
CA LEU A 298 -12.99 5.62 16.56
C LEU A 298 -14.07 5.88 17.61
N MET A 299 -14.42 4.90 18.44
CA MET A 299 -15.33 5.11 19.59
C MET A 299 -14.66 5.83 20.77
N LEU A 300 -13.37 6.16 20.67
CA LEU A 300 -12.56 6.75 21.74
C LEU A 300 -12.55 5.91 23.04
N ASP A 301 -12.79 4.60 22.93
CA ASP A 301 -12.83 3.65 24.03
C ASP A 301 -11.46 3.01 24.27
N LYS A 302 -10.65 3.64 25.15
CA LYS A 302 -9.37 3.09 25.59
C LYS A 302 -9.51 1.84 26.46
N SER A 303 -10.69 1.53 26.98
CA SER A 303 -10.90 0.32 27.80
C SER A 303 -11.04 -0.94 26.94
N GLY A 304 -11.39 -0.79 25.66
CA GLY A 304 -11.66 -1.87 24.72
C GLY A 304 -12.91 -2.71 25.04
N ARG A 305 -13.64 -2.38 26.11
CA ARG A 305 -14.78 -3.19 26.58
C ARG A 305 -16.02 -3.00 25.72
N LYS A 306 -16.27 -1.78 25.22
CA LYS A 306 -17.50 -1.46 24.48
C LYS A 306 -17.54 -2.19 23.15
N VAL A 307 -16.47 -2.10 22.36
CA VAL A 307 -16.39 -2.77 21.05
C VAL A 307 -16.46 -4.29 21.19
N ARG A 308 -15.81 -4.85 22.24
CA ARG A 308 -15.94 -6.29 22.55
C ARG A 308 -17.39 -6.68 22.82
N GLN A 309 -18.09 -5.92 23.67
CA GLN A 309 -19.49 -6.17 23.97
C GLN A 309 -20.37 -6.10 22.72
N LEU A 310 -20.20 -5.06 21.89
CA LEU A 310 -20.93 -4.91 20.63
C LEU A 310 -20.69 -6.08 19.66
N LEU A 311 -19.46 -6.62 19.62
CA LEU A 311 -19.14 -7.81 18.82
C LEU A 311 -19.88 -9.05 19.33
N LEU A 312 -19.83 -9.30 20.64
CA LEU A 312 -20.43 -10.48 21.26
C LEU A 312 -21.97 -10.45 21.21
N ASP A 313 -22.56 -9.27 21.31
CA ASP A 313 -24.01 -9.05 21.22
C ASP A 313 -24.53 -8.99 19.77
N GLY A 314 -23.66 -9.19 18.78
CA GLY A 314 -24.01 -9.15 17.36
C GLY A 314 -24.38 -7.75 16.84
N GLN A 315 -24.06 -6.69 17.60
CA GLN A 315 -24.40 -5.31 17.23
C GLN A 315 -23.52 -4.75 16.11
N LEU A 316 -22.36 -5.36 15.86
CA LEU A 316 -21.48 -5.01 14.73
C LEU A 316 -21.89 -5.65 13.40
N GLU A 317 -22.82 -6.61 13.42
CA GLU A 317 -23.36 -7.25 12.23
C GLU A 317 -24.05 -6.22 11.30
N ARG A 318 -24.19 -6.53 10.00
CA ARG A 318 -24.81 -5.59 9.01
C ARG A 318 -26.19 -5.07 9.45
N ASP A 319 -26.94 -5.91 10.16
CA ASP A 319 -28.30 -5.62 10.65
C ASP A 319 -28.33 -5.18 12.12
N GLY A 320 -27.16 -5.08 12.78
CA GLY A 320 -27.03 -4.62 14.15
C GLY A 320 -27.17 -3.11 14.29
N SER A 321 -27.08 -2.60 15.52
CA SER A 321 -27.18 -1.16 15.80
C SER A 321 -25.97 -0.35 15.31
N HIS A 322 -24.79 -0.97 15.21
CA HIS A 322 -23.51 -0.36 14.84
C HIS A 322 -22.85 -1.14 13.69
N PRO A 323 -23.48 -1.21 12.51
CA PRO A 323 -23.00 -2.04 11.41
C PRO A 323 -21.56 -1.67 11.03
N MET A 324 -20.66 -2.65 11.16
CA MET A 324 -19.25 -2.54 10.83
C MET A 324 -18.95 -3.27 9.53
N CYS A 325 -18.26 -2.59 8.61
CA CYS A 325 -17.92 -3.08 7.28
C CYS A 325 -19.12 -3.74 6.57
N PRO A 326 -20.27 -3.06 6.39
CA PRO A 326 -21.37 -3.61 5.59
C PRO A 326 -20.92 -3.94 4.15
N SER A 327 -19.88 -3.28 3.64
CA SER A 327 -19.18 -3.63 2.39
C SER A 327 -18.62 -5.06 2.37
N GLY A 328 -18.25 -5.60 3.54
CA GLY A 328 -17.41 -6.78 3.69
C GLY A 328 -15.92 -6.49 3.86
N GLY A 329 -15.52 -5.22 3.85
CA GLY A 329 -14.17 -4.76 4.21
C GLY A 329 -13.04 -5.35 3.38
N ALA A 330 -11.81 -5.12 3.81
CA ALA A 330 -10.61 -5.65 3.17
C ALA A 330 -10.53 -7.19 3.27
N LEU A 331 -11.02 -7.77 4.37
CA LEU A 331 -11.03 -9.23 4.57
C LEU A 331 -11.86 -9.94 3.50
N GLY A 332 -13.06 -9.43 3.20
CA GLY A 332 -13.98 -10.04 2.26
C GLY A 332 -13.79 -9.58 0.82
N VAL A 333 -13.78 -8.27 0.60
CA VAL A 333 -13.79 -7.68 -0.75
C VAL A 333 -12.41 -7.79 -1.41
N GLY A 334 -11.33 -7.63 -0.65
CA GLY A 334 -9.96 -7.60 -1.16
C GLY A 334 -9.21 -6.35 -0.70
N ASN A 335 -7.88 -6.40 -0.81
CA ASN A 335 -7.02 -5.33 -0.28
C ASN A 335 -6.03 -4.74 -1.29
N PRO A 336 -6.48 -4.21 -2.45
CA PRO A 336 -5.64 -3.30 -3.22
C PRO A 336 -5.47 -2.01 -2.38
N ILE A 337 -4.32 -1.86 -1.73
CA ILE A 337 -4.11 -1.07 -0.51
C ILE A 337 -4.80 0.30 -0.54
N ALA A 338 -4.46 1.17 -1.51
CA ALA A 338 -5.07 2.49 -1.62
C ALA A 338 -6.54 2.42 -2.05
N ALA A 339 -6.85 1.58 -3.03
CA ALA A 339 -8.21 1.40 -3.55
C ALA A 339 -9.20 0.91 -2.46
N THR A 340 -8.79 0.08 -1.52
CA THR A 340 -9.66 -0.39 -0.42
C THR A 340 -10.03 0.72 0.56
N GLY A 341 -9.11 1.63 0.88
CA GLY A 341 -9.46 2.78 1.72
C GLY A 341 -10.41 3.75 1.00
N LEU A 342 -10.27 3.92 -0.32
CA LEU A 342 -11.21 4.75 -1.10
C LEU A 342 -12.56 4.03 -1.32
N MET A 343 -12.57 2.70 -1.44
CA MET A 343 -13.78 1.87 -1.47
C MET A 343 -14.64 2.11 -0.22
N LYS A 344 -14.02 2.33 0.94
CA LYS A 344 -14.76 2.64 2.18
C LYS A 344 -15.51 3.97 2.09
N ILE A 345 -14.90 4.99 1.50
CA ILE A 345 -15.57 6.28 1.21
C ILE A 345 -16.68 6.08 0.17
N ALA A 346 -16.42 5.30 -0.89
CA ALA A 346 -17.42 4.99 -1.91
C ALA A 346 -18.62 4.20 -1.32
N GLU A 347 -18.38 3.24 -0.42
CA GLU A 347 -19.44 2.52 0.27
C GLU A 347 -20.25 3.45 1.17
N LEU A 348 -19.62 4.39 1.89
CA LEU A 348 -20.37 5.41 2.64
C LEU A 348 -21.26 6.26 1.72
N TYR A 349 -20.73 6.69 0.57
CA TYR A 349 -21.53 7.37 -0.44
C TYR A 349 -22.75 6.53 -0.84
N PHE A 350 -22.58 5.23 -1.11
CA PHE A 350 -23.71 4.36 -1.46
C PHE A 350 -24.68 4.13 -0.30
N GLN A 351 -24.19 3.91 0.92
CA GLN A 351 -25.04 3.64 2.09
C GLN A 351 -25.88 4.88 2.46
N LEU A 352 -25.24 6.05 2.51
CA LEU A 352 -25.86 7.33 2.90
C LEU A 352 -26.81 7.88 1.82
N SER A 353 -26.60 7.51 0.56
CA SER A 353 -27.50 7.87 -0.55
C SER A 353 -28.53 6.78 -0.90
N GLY A 354 -28.59 5.67 -0.15
CA GLY A 354 -29.58 4.60 -0.36
C GLY A 354 -29.32 3.73 -1.61
N GLN A 355 -28.09 3.71 -2.12
CA GLN A 355 -27.68 3.06 -3.37
C GLN A 355 -26.90 1.75 -3.17
N ALA A 356 -26.68 1.30 -1.93
CA ALA A 356 -25.81 0.14 -1.64
C ALA A 356 -26.42 -1.23 -2.03
N GLY A 357 -27.63 -1.26 -2.59
CA GLY A 357 -28.27 -2.48 -3.08
C GLY A 357 -28.45 -3.51 -1.97
N LYS A 358 -28.03 -4.76 -2.20
CA LYS A 358 -28.10 -5.85 -1.20
C LYS A 358 -27.26 -5.61 0.06
N ARG A 359 -26.31 -4.66 0.01
CA ARG A 359 -25.48 -4.29 1.17
C ARG A 359 -26.10 -3.20 2.03
N GLN A 360 -27.18 -2.58 1.57
CA GLN A 360 -27.82 -1.47 2.28
C GLN A 360 -28.19 -1.89 3.71
N VAL A 361 -27.73 -1.12 4.69
CA VAL A 361 -28.09 -1.34 6.10
C VAL A 361 -29.59 -1.09 6.32
N LYS A 362 -30.19 -1.80 7.27
CA LYS A 362 -31.65 -1.73 7.53
C LYS A 362 -32.11 -0.37 8.04
N LYS A 363 -31.34 0.25 8.94
CA LYS A 363 -31.62 1.60 9.42
C LYS A 363 -31.29 2.60 8.32
N VAL A 364 -32.02 3.71 8.24
CA VAL A 364 -31.68 4.81 7.35
C VAL A 364 -30.51 5.58 7.97
N PRO A 365 -29.30 5.52 7.38
CA PRO A 365 -28.13 6.13 8.01
C PRO A 365 -28.07 7.63 7.72
N TYR A 366 -27.76 8.43 8.74
CA TYR A 366 -27.49 9.85 8.59
C TYR A 366 -25.99 10.13 8.49
N ARG A 367 -25.17 9.45 9.30
CA ARG A 367 -23.71 9.64 9.33
C ARG A 367 -22.94 8.35 9.16
N GLY A 368 -21.89 8.41 8.36
CA GLY A 368 -20.94 7.31 8.17
C GLY A 368 -19.53 7.75 8.51
N ILE A 369 -18.70 6.81 8.94
CA ILE A 369 -17.27 7.03 9.15
C ILE A 369 -16.43 6.02 8.38
N ALA A 370 -15.43 6.53 7.66
CA ALA A 370 -14.44 5.71 6.97
C ALA A 370 -13.08 6.02 7.55
N GLN A 371 -12.33 4.97 7.84
CA GLN A 371 -11.01 5.07 8.43
C GLN A 371 -10.03 4.18 7.67
N ALA A 372 -8.80 4.67 7.54
CA ALA A 372 -7.68 3.90 7.06
C ALA A 372 -6.41 4.13 7.90
N TRP A 373 -5.49 3.18 7.77
CA TRP A 373 -4.31 3.08 8.61
C TRP A 373 -3.16 2.40 7.88
N GLY A 374 -1.91 2.84 8.11
CA GLY A 374 -0.77 2.42 7.33
C GLY A 374 0.60 2.44 8.01
N ASP A 375 1.57 1.89 7.26
CA ASP A 375 3.01 1.80 7.54
C ASP A 375 3.33 0.99 8.81
N LEU A 376 4.38 1.41 9.52
CA LEU A 376 4.84 0.84 10.79
C LEU A 376 3.89 1.23 11.94
N MET A 377 2.58 1.05 11.77
CA MET A 377 1.56 1.34 12.78
C MET A 377 1.54 2.80 13.23
N GLN A 378 1.53 3.75 12.28
CA GLN A 378 1.74 5.17 12.60
C GLN A 378 0.77 6.15 11.96
N VAL A 379 0.10 5.79 10.86
CA VAL A 379 -0.77 6.71 10.12
C VAL A 379 -2.23 6.46 10.47
N GLY A 380 -2.97 7.46 10.94
CA GLY A 380 -4.42 7.42 11.06
C GLY A 380 -5.08 8.44 10.15
N THR A 381 -6.03 8.02 9.33
CA THR A 381 -6.83 8.90 8.44
C THR A 381 -8.31 8.59 8.61
N VAL A 382 -9.13 9.61 8.84
CA VAL A 382 -10.54 9.48 9.19
C VAL A 382 -11.36 10.54 8.44
N VAL A 383 -12.49 10.10 7.87
CA VAL A 383 -13.50 11.01 7.31
C VAL A 383 -14.88 10.66 7.88
N VAL A 384 -15.65 11.69 8.21
CA VAL A 384 -17.07 11.60 8.57
C VAL A 384 -17.86 12.19 7.42
N MET A 385 -18.85 11.44 6.96
CA MET A 385 -19.72 11.82 5.87
C MET A 385 -21.18 11.80 6.31
N SER A 386 -22.02 12.65 5.73
CA SER A 386 -23.45 12.66 6.01
C SER A 386 -24.32 12.70 4.77
N SER A 387 -25.55 12.22 4.94
CA SER A 387 -26.61 12.27 3.94
C SER A 387 -27.30 13.64 3.85
N GLU A 388 -26.71 14.73 4.39
CA GLU A 388 -27.31 16.07 4.34
C GLU A 388 -27.61 16.47 2.88
N GLY A 389 -28.89 16.41 2.46
CA GLY A 389 -29.29 16.68 1.07
C GLY A 389 -29.21 15.48 0.12
N ALA A 390 -28.91 14.28 0.60
CA ALA A 390 -29.02 13.05 -0.16
C ALA A 390 -30.48 12.56 -0.18
N MET A 391 -31.06 12.40 -1.37
CA MET A 391 -32.34 11.70 -1.56
C MET A 391 -32.06 10.30 -2.12
N PRO A 392 -32.67 9.21 -1.60
CA PRO A 392 -32.48 7.89 -2.18
C PRO A 392 -32.69 7.88 -3.69
N ARG A 393 -31.68 7.41 -4.43
CA ARG A 393 -31.65 7.39 -5.90
C ARG A 393 -31.58 5.96 -6.38
N GLN A 394 -32.27 5.66 -7.49
CA GLN A 394 -32.07 4.39 -8.19
C GLN A 394 -30.87 4.47 -9.14
N THR A 395 -29.91 3.57 -8.93
CA THR A 395 -28.78 3.36 -9.85
C THR A 395 -28.59 1.92 -10.24
N TRP A 396 -27.80 1.73 -11.30
CA TRP A 396 -27.33 0.41 -11.70
C TRP A 396 -26.54 -0.29 -10.57
N TRP A 397 -25.84 0.47 -9.71
CA TRP A 397 -25.10 -0.05 -8.54
C TRP A 397 -25.95 -0.90 -7.60
N MET A 398 -27.25 -0.61 -7.46
CA MET A 398 -28.15 -1.38 -6.61
C MET A 398 -28.35 -2.83 -7.09
N LYS A 399 -28.15 -3.07 -8.38
CA LYS A 399 -28.30 -4.38 -9.04
C LYS A 399 -26.98 -4.95 -9.52
N ALA A 400 -25.88 -4.21 -9.37
CA ALA A 400 -24.57 -4.60 -9.85
C ALA A 400 -24.09 -5.89 -9.20
N THR A 401 -23.48 -6.75 -10.01
CA THR A 401 -22.86 -8.00 -9.61
C THR A 401 -21.41 -8.03 -10.07
N SER A 402 -20.64 -9.01 -9.63
CA SER A 402 -19.24 -9.18 -10.05
C SER A 402 -19.05 -9.44 -11.55
N LYS A 403 -20.12 -9.73 -12.29
CA LYS A 403 -20.09 -9.88 -13.76
C LYS A 403 -20.19 -8.54 -14.49
N ASP A 404 -20.70 -7.51 -13.82
CA ASP A 404 -20.91 -6.19 -14.41
C ASP A 404 -19.67 -5.29 -14.26
N LEU A 405 -18.74 -5.67 -13.37
CA LEU A 405 -17.52 -4.90 -13.09
C LEU A 405 -16.32 -5.43 -13.88
N PRO A 406 -15.47 -4.53 -14.42
CA PRO A 406 -14.24 -4.91 -15.11
C PRO A 406 -13.13 -5.32 -14.11
N GLY A 407 -12.01 -5.85 -14.59
CA GLY A 407 -10.95 -6.43 -13.75
C GLY A 407 -10.85 -7.94 -13.97
N THR A 408 -10.27 -8.31 -15.11
CA THR A 408 -10.22 -9.67 -15.62
C THR A 408 -9.25 -10.52 -14.79
N PRO A 409 -9.74 -11.53 -14.05
CA PRO A 409 -8.87 -12.36 -13.24
C PRO A 409 -7.93 -13.21 -14.12
N LEU A 410 -6.66 -13.22 -13.75
CA LEU A 410 -5.68 -14.18 -14.26
C LEU A 410 -5.63 -15.39 -13.32
N ARG A 411 -5.78 -16.61 -13.86
CA ARG A 411 -5.72 -17.84 -13.06
C ARG A 411 -4.28 -18.22 -12.77
N GLU A 412 -3.46 -18.28 -13.81
CA GLU A 412 -2.04 -18.58 -13.72
C GLU A 412 -1.20 -17.54 -14.42
N VAL A 413 0.01 -17.31 -13.92
CA VAL A 413 0.87 -16.25 -14.45
C VAL A 413 1.38 -16.53 -15.87
N THR A 414 1.36 -17.79 -16.28
CA THR A 414 1.67 -18.27 -17.63
C THR A 414 0.56 -18.03 -18.65
N ASP A 415 -0.65 -17.66 -18.21
CA ASP A 415 -1.81 -17.45 -19.10
C ASP A 415 -1.68 -16.20 -20.00
N VAL A 416 -0.66 -15.36 -19.76
CA VAL A 416 -0.40 -14.12 -20.51
C VAL A 416 1.10 -13.89 -20.71
N GLU A 417 1.42 -13.15 -21.77
CA GLU A 417 2.77 -12.65 -22.01
C GLU A 417 3.21 -11.71 -20.89
N HIS A 418 4.41 -11.95 -20.38
CA HIS A 418 4.96 -11.20 -19.25
C HIS A 418 6.44 -10.87 -19.44
N ILE A 419 6.86 -9.80 -18.79
CA ILE A 419 8.27 -9.41 -18.71
C ILE A 419 8.74 -9.71 -17.29
N VAL A 420 9.79 -10.53 -17.17
CA VAL A 420 10.47 -10.77 -15.89
C VAL A 420 11.59 -9.77 -15.76
N TYR A 421 11.66 -9.09 -14.61
CA TYR A 421 12.70 -8.12 -14.34
C TYR A 421 13.17 -8.24 -12.88
N SER A 422 14.48 -8.33 -12.68
CA SER A 422 15.11 -8.38 -11.36
C SER A 422 16.16 -7.28 -11.31
N PRO A 423 15.82 -6.05 -10.88
CA PRO A 423 16.79 -4.97 -10.82
C PRO A 423 17.87 -5.27 -9.78
N ASP A 424 19.11 -4.87 -10.05
CA ASP A 424 20.20 -4.87 -9.07
C ASP A 424 20.29 -3.49 -8.41
N LEU A 425 19.38 -3.23 -7.47
CA LEU A 425 19.33 -1.96 -6.74
C LEU A 425 20.36 -1.97 -5.60
N ARG A 426 21.43 -1.20 -5.78
CA ARG A 426 22.50 -1.03 -4.80
C ARG A 426 22.47 0.38 -4.22
N TYR A 427 22.54 0.48 -2.90
CA TYR A 427 22.56 1.73 -2.17
C TYR A 427 23.70 1.74 -1.14
N SER A 428 24.09 2.94 -0.75
CA SER A 428 24.92 3.19 0.43
C SER A 428 24.24 4.29 1.23
N TRP A 429 24.06 4.11 2.53
CA TRP A 429 23.32 5.03 3.39
C TRP A 429 24.20 5.61 4.51
N ASP A 430 24.05 6.90 4.75
CA ASP A 430 24.73 7.63 5.82
C ASP A 430 23.93 7.57 7.13
N ASN A 431 24.61 7.26 8.24
CA ASN A 431 23.97 6.98 9.53
C ASN A 431 23.94 8.18 10.51
N GLY A 432 24.68 9.26 10.22
CA GLY A 432 24.83 10.38 11.15
C GLY A 432 25.40 9.98 12.53
N PHE A 433 25.54 10.93 13.45
CA PHE A 433 26.27 10.69 14.72
C PHE A 433 25.57 9.67 15.64
N ALA A 434 24.24 9.74 15.72
CA ALA A 434 23.47 8.93 16.66
C ALA A 434 23.49 7.45 16.28
N LEU A 435 23.14 7.10 15.03
CA LEU A 435 23.19 5.70 14.59
C LEU A 435 24.61 5.20 14.44
N THR A 436 25.58 6.01 14.00
CA THR A 436 27.00 5.58 14.02
C THR A 436 27.45 5.20 15.43
N THR A 437 27.09 5.99 16.44
CA THR A 437 27.36 5.66 17.85
C THR A 437 26.66 4.37 18.28
N TYR A 438 25.44 4.13 17.81
CA TYR A 438 24.70 2.89 18.05
C TYR A 438 25.39 1.66 17.46
N LEU A 439 25.77 1.72 16.19
CA LEU A 439 26.41 0.63 15.44
C LEU A 439 27.81 0.29 15.98
N ASP A 440 28.58 1.29 16.40
CA ASP A 440 29.83 1.05 17.12
C ASP A 440 29.59 0.31 18.45
N GLY A 441 28.47 0.58 19.13
CA GLY A 441 28.04 -0.18 20.30
C GLY A 441 27.90 -1.67 19.99
N PHE A 442 27.23 -2.03 18.87
CA PHE A 442 27.08 -3.43 18.47
C PHE A 442 28.43 -4.12 18.22
N LYS A 443 29.39 -3.45 17.58
CA LYS A 443 30.77 -3.99 17.42
C LYS A 443 31.40 -4.35 18.76
N GLN A 444 31.15 -3.53 19.78
CA GLN A 444 31.68 -3.70 21.13
C GLN A 444 30.84 -4.64 22.02
N GLY A 445 29.68 -5.11 21.54
CA GLY A 445 28.75 -5.92 22.34
C GLY A 445 27.99 -5.10 23.38
N LYS A 446 27.64 -3.86 23.04
CA LYS A 446 26.93 -2.91 23.90
C LYS A 446 25.67 -2.42 23.20
N LEU A 447 24.57 -2.34 23.94
CA LEU A 447 23.43 -1.53 23.53
C LEU A 447 23.71 -0.07 23.91
N ARG A 448 23.36 0.86 23.04
CA ARG A 448 23.53 2.30 23.30
C ARG A 448 22.23 3.04 23.09
N GLY A 449 22.01 4.04 23.93
CA GLY A 449 20.86 4.93 23.87
C GLY A 449 21.27 6.38 24.05
N SER A 450 20.30 7.27 23.92
CA SER A 450 20.49 8.70 24.12
C SER A 450 19.45 9.26 25.08
N ARG A 451 19.84 10.20 25.94
CA ARG A 451 18.93 10.79 26.93
C ARG A 451 18.63 12.25 26.62
N CYS A 452 17.36 12.60 26.54
CA CYS A 452 16.95 14.00 26.45
C CYS A 452 17.16 14.71 27.79
N ARG A 453 17.89 15.83 27.81
CA ARG A 453 18.09 16.65 29.03
C ARG A 453 16.82 17.36 29.49
N HIS A 454 15.85 17.56 28.60
CA HIS A 454 14.62 18.31 28.90
C HIS A 454 13.57 17.46 29.60
N CYS A 455 13.18 16.33 29.01
CA CYS A 455 12.18 15.43 29.61
C CYS A 455 12.80 14.23 30.36
N GLY A 456 14.13 14.06 30.30
CA GLY A 456 14.82 12.95 30.94
C GLY A 456 14.65 11.59 30.23
N ARG A 457 13.87 11.51 29.15
CA ARG A 457 13.56 10.28 28.40
C ARG A 457 14.83 9.66 27.82
N MET A 458 15.09 8.41 28.16
CA MET A 458 16.10 7.56 27.51
C MET A 458 15.50 6.91 26.27
N MET A 459 16.24 6.90 25.16
CA MET A 459 15.75 6.43 23.86
C MET A 459 16.72 5.40 23.26
N ILE A 460 16.15 4.30 22.75
CA ILE A 460 16.84 3.27 21.98
C ILE A 460 15.98 2.92 20.74
N PRO A 461 16.53 2.92 19.51
CA PRO A 461 17.85 3.42 19.13
C PRO A 461 18.09 4.89 19.56
N PRO A 462 19.36 5.31 19.74
CA PRO A 462 19.67 6.67 20.13
C PRO A 462 19.23 7.66 19.05
N ARG A 463 18.83 8.87 19.46
CA ARG A 463 18.36 9.94 18.58
C ARG A 463 19.22 11.19 18.80
N SER A 464 19.40 11.99 17.75
CA SER A 464 20.09 13.28 17.81
C SER A 464 19.18 14.44 18.23
N PHE A 465 17.88 14.19 18.35
CA PHE A 465 16.87 15.14 18.83
C PHE A 465 15.74 14.40 19.55
N CYS A 466 14.97 15.12 20.36
CA CYS A 466 13.79 14.57 21.03
C CYS A 466 12.49 15.05 20.37
N GLU A 467 11.72 14.11 19.82
CA GLU A 467 10.46 14.39 19.13
C GLU A 467 9.35 14.92 20.06
N LEU A 468 9.48 14.71 21.38
CA LEU A 468 8.50 15.18 22.38
C LEU A 468 8.89 16.51 23.01
N CYS A 469 10.09 17.03 22.75
CA CYS A 469 10.62 18.25 23.37
C CYS A 469 11.01 19.27 22.32
N ASN A 470 10.07 19.62 21.44
CA ASN A 470 10.26 20.64 20.41
C ASN A 470 11.52 20.45 19.55
N LEU A 471 11.85 19.19 19.23
CA LEU A 471 13.04 18.81 18.45
C LEU A 471 14.37 19.27 19.06
N ASN A 472 14.42 19.49 20.38
CA ASN A 472 15.65 19.84 21.08
C ASN A 472 16.74 18.79 20.83
N GLY A 473 17.96 19.27 20.55
CA GLY A 473 19.13 18.44 20.31
C GLY A 473 19.44 17.51 21.49
N VAL A 474 19.83 16.29 21.17
CA VAL A 474 20.19 15.25 22.13
C VAL A 474 21.64 14.86 21.89
N HIS A 475 22.47 15.12 22.90
CA HIS A 475 23.94 14.95 22.83
C HIS A 475 24.50 14.05 23.93
N ASP A 476 23.65 13.56 24.83
CA ASP A 476 24.07 12.65 25.91
C ASP A 476 23.76 11.21 25.51
N TYR A 477 24.83 10.44 25.34
CA TYR A 477 24.78 9.03 24.96
C TYR A 477 25.17 8.15 26.13
N TYR A 478 24.58 6.96 26.18
CA TYR A 478 24.77 6.02 27.26
C TYR A 478 24.92 4.60 26.74
N ASP A 479 25.85 3.84 27.32
CA ASP A 479 25.80 2.38 27.28
C ASP A 479 24.63 1.93 28.17
N LEU A 480 23.80 1.05 27.63
CA LEU A 480 22.62 0.47 28.27
C LEU A 480 22.90 -0.99 28.66
N PRO A 481 22.20 -1.51 29.69
CA PRO A 481 22.15 -2.94 29.96
C PRO A 481 21.73 -3.72 28.71
N ASP A 482 22.29 -4.93 28.57
CA ASP A 482 21.92 -5.88 27.53
C ASP A 482 20.76 -6.81 27.97
N THR A 483 20.08 -6.44 29.06
CA THR A 483 18.91 -7.11 29.63
C THR A 483 17.63 -6.32 29.37
N GLY A 484 16.50 -7.02 29.46
CA GLY A 484 15.20 -6.40 29.31
C GLY A 484 14.06 -7.37 29.60
N THR A 485 12.85 -6.95 29.26
CA THR A 485 11.63 -7.73 29.50
C THR A 485 10.80 -7.85 28.21
N VAL A 486 10.28 -9.04 27.91
CA VAL A 486 9.39 -9.28 26.77
C VAL A 486 8.08 -8.53 26.96
N LYS A 487 7.80 -7.55 26.10
CA LYS A 487 6.58 -6.72 26.12
C LYS A 487 5.43 -7.34 25.33
N THR A 488 5.77 -7.95 24.19
CA THR A 488 4.88 -8.71 23.31
C THR A 488 5.74 -9.55 22.36
N PHE A 489 5.16 -10.59 21.76
CA PHE A 489 5.88 -11.52 20.91
C PHE A 489 4.97 -12.18 19.88
N THR A 490 5.57 -12.85 18.90
CA THR A 490 4.88 -13.74 17.95
C THR A 490 5.71 -14.99 17.69
N LEU A 491 5.01 -16.06 17.31
CA LEU A 491 5.59 -17.35 16.95
C LEU A 491 5.37 -17.59 15.46
N SER A 492 6.38 -17.30 14.63
CA SER A 492 6.30 -17.35 13.18
C SER A 492 6.65 -18.71 12.60
N HIS A 493 5.84 -19.15 11.64
CA HIS A 493 6.04 -20.35 10.83
C HIS A 493 6.33 -20.02 9.35
N VAL A 494 6.64 -18.76 9.06
CA VAL A 494 6.95 -18.26 7.71
C VAL A 494 8.23 -17.42 7.72
N ASN A 495 8.94 -17.41 6.59
CA ASN A 495 10.07 -16.53 6.33
C ASN A 495 9.60 -15.14 5.87
N TRP A 496 10.57 -14.24 5.65
CA TRP A 496 10.30 -12.87 5.24
C TRP A 496 9.61 -12.75 3.87
N ASP A 497 9.92 -13.67 2.96
CA ASP A 497 9.28 -13.80 1.64
C ASP A 497 7.91 -14.50 1.69
N SER A 498 7.39 -14.78 2.89
CA SER A 498 6.19 -15.56 3.18
C SER A 498 6.25 -17.06 2.82
N SER A 499 7.44 -17.60 2.49
CA SER A 499 7.63 -19.04 2.33
C SER A 499 7.51 -19.77 3.68
N PRO A 500 7.04 -21.03 3.74
CA PRO A 500 6.93 -21.77 4.99
C PRO A 500 8.30 -22.13 5.56
N LEU A 501 8.43 -22.10 6.89
CA LEU A 501 9.58 -22.66 7.59
C LEU A 501 9.60 -24.20 7.50
N PRO A 502 10.78 -24.85 7.63
CA PRO A 502 10.87 -26.30 7.79
C PRO A 502 9.99 -26.80 8.94
N ARG A 503 9.41 -28.00 8.79
CA ARG A 503 8.49 -28.59 9.78
C ARG A 503 9.15 -28.62 11.17
N GLY A 504 8.42 -28.12 12.17
CA GLY A 504 8.88 -28.06 13.56
C GLY A 504 9.75 -26.85 13.92
N LYS A 505 10.17 -26.04 12.94
CA LYS A 505 10.85 -24.77 13.22
C LYS A 505 9.84 -23.64 13.46
N THR A 506 10.17 -22.78 14.42
CA THR A 506 9.41 -21.58 14.77
C THR A 506 10.40 -20.46 15.03
N ASN A 507 10.25 -19.35 14.32
CA ASN A 507 10.99 -18.13 14.65
C ASN A 507 10.19 -17.36 15.69
N ILE A 508 10.85 -16.92 16.77
CA ILE A 508 10.19 -16.17 17.84
C ILE A 508 10.70 -14.74 17.74
N PHE A 509 9.82 -13.81 17.38
CA PHE A 509 10.13 -12.38 17.38
C PHE A 509 9.44 -11.72 18.57
N ALA A 510 10.15 -10.83 19.27
CA ALA A 510 9.64 -10.12 20.44
C ALA A 510 10.00 -8.65 20.40
N VAL A 511 9.17 -7.81 21.02
CA VAL A 511 9.53 -6.45 21.40
C VAL A 511 10.00 -6.49 22.85
N ILE A 512 11.24 -6.06 23.07
CA ILE A 512 11.93 -6.15 24.35
C ILE A 512 12.05 -4.76 24.94
N ALA A 513 11.41 -4.51 26.08
CA ALA A 513 11.63 -3.28 26.84
C ALA A 513 13.01 -3.37 27.49
N ILE A 514 13.95 -2.54 27.04
CA ILE A 514 15.34 -2.58 27.49
C ILE A 514 15.46 -1.93 28.87
N ASP A 515 16.16 -2.61 29.78
CA ASP A 515 16.36 -2.11 31.14
C ASP A 515 17.11 -0.76 31.12
N GLY A 516 16.71 0.17 31.99
CA GLY A 516 17.25 1.54 31.98
C GLY A 516 16.59 2.49 30.98
N CYS A 517 15.66 1.99 30.14
CA CYS A 517 14.77 2.81 29.33
C CYS A 517 13.33 2.81 29.89
N PRO A 518 12.48 3.78 29.51
CA PRO A 518 11.04 3.70 29.75
C PRO A 518 10.43 2.41 29.17
N GLU A 519 9.38 1.88 29.79
CA GLU A 519 8.74 0.62 29.35
C GLU A 519 8.16 0.69 27.92
N ASP A 520 7.84 1.90 27.45
CA ASP A 520 7.38 2.10 26.09
C ASP A 520 8.50 2.02 25.03
N MET A 521 9.78 2.08 25.42
CA MET A 521 10.96 1.95 24.55
C MET A 521 11.36 0.50 24.34
N GLY A 522 10.82 -0.11 23.29
CA GLY A 522 11.13 -1.48 22.90
C GLY A 522 12.22 -1.58 21.83
N LEU A 523 12.94 -2.70 21.80
CA LEU A 523 13.76 -3.17 20.68
C LEU A 523 13.14 -4.46 20.13
N CYS A 524 12.83 -4.50 18.82
CA CYS A 524 12.38 -5.75 18.20
C CYS A 524 13.59 -6.65 17.93
N HIS A 525 13.54 -7.92 18.38
CA HIS A 525 14.58 -8.91 18.10
C HIS A 525 14.05 -10.34 18.23
N MET A 526 14.81 -11.33 17.76
CA MET A 526 14.55 -12.74 17.98
C MET A 526 14.76 -13.18 19.44
N LEU A 527 13.96 -14.14 19.91
CA LEU A 527 14.21 -14.92 21.12
C LEU A 527 14.81 -16.29 20.77
N GLY A 528 15.72 -16.77 21.62
CA GLY A 528 16.37 -18.07 21.51
C GLY A 528 16.53 -18.74 22.86
N GLU A 529 17.02 -19.99 22.88
CA GLU A 529 17.16 -20.80 24.11
C GLU A 529 15.84 -20.93 24.92
N VAL A 530 14.69 -20.91 24.24
CA VAL A 530 13.36 -21.01 24.84
C VAL A 530 12.44 -21.88 23.97
N ASP A 531 11.67 -22.76 24.60
CA ASP A 531 10.60 -23.49 23.91
C ASP A 531 9.46 -22.49 23.59
N PRO A 532 8.96 -22.43 22.33
CA PRO A 532 7.85 -21.56 21.97
C PRO A 532 6.65 -21.58 22.94
N LYS A 533 6.37 -22.72 23.58
CA LYS A 533 5.24 -22.86 24.54
C LYS A 533 5.46 -22.13 25.86
N ASP A 534 6.71 -21.84 26.21
CA ASP A 534 7.10 -21.26 27.50
C ASP A 534 7.25 -19.72 27.42
N VAL A 535 7.18 -19.14 26.21
CA VAL A 535 7.29 -17.70 25.97
C VAL A 535 6.06 -16.98 26.54
N LYS A 536 6.30 -15.89 27.28
CA LYS A 536 5.23 -15.07 27.88
C LYS A 536 5.64 -13.61 28.01
N VAL A 537 4.64 -12.73 27.98
CA VAL A 537 4.81 -11.31 28.34
C VAL A 537 5.32 -11.22 29.78
N GLY A 538 6.26 -10.30 30.04
CA GLY A 538 6.91 -10.14 31.35
C GLY A 538 8.11 -11.06 31.56
N MET A 539 8.47 -11.93 30.60
CA MET A 539 9.66 -12.77 30.70
C MET A 539 10.94 -11.91 30.68
N PRO A 540 11.82 -12.02 31.70
CA PRO A 540 13.11 -11.35 31.67
C PRO A 540 14.06 -12.03 30.69
N VAL A 541 14.81 -11.25 29.94
CA VAL A 541 15.70 -11.74 28.88
C VAL A 541 17.03 -11.00 28.87
N LYS A 542 18.04 -11.60 28.23
CA LYS A 542 19.37 -11.03 28.01
C LYS A 542 19.87 -11.31 26.59
N ALA A 543 20.51 -10.33 25.96
CA ALA A 543 21.10 -10.49 24.64
C ALA A 543 22.23 -11.52 24.65
N VAL A 544 22.28 -12.32 23.60
CA VAL A 544 23.38 -13.23 23.26
C VAL A 544 24.08 -12.65 22.05
N TRP A 545 25.33 -12.24 22.24
CA TRP A 545 26.13 -11.58 21.22
C TRP A 545 26.96 -12.59 20.42
N LYS A 546 27.22 -12.29 19.14
CA LYS A 546 28.26 -12.96 18.35
C LYS A 546 29.62 -12.87 19.06
N PRO A 547 30.57 -13.77 18.76
CA PRO A 547 31.97 -13.59 19.15
C PRO A 547 32.49 -12.22 18.71
N ALA A 548 33.31 -11.55 19.52
CA ALA A 548 33.75 -10.18 19.26
C ALA A 548 34.37 -9.97 17.87
N LYS A 549 35.14 -10.96 17.38
CA LYS A 549 35.79 -10.96 16.06
C LYS A 549 34.82 -11.04 14.86
N GLU A 550 33.57 -11.44 15.08
CA GLU A 550 32.54 -11.61 14.05
C GLU A 550 31.53 -10.45 14.04
N ARG A 551 31.67 -9.49 14.96
CA ARG A 551 30.75 -8.35 15.06
C ARG A 551 31.12 -7.30 14.02
N THR A 552 30.12 -6.78 13.33
CA THR A 552 30.30 -5.90 12.16
C THR A 552 29.70 -4.51 12.37
N GLY A 553 29.00 -4.29 13.48
CA GLY A 553 28.22 -3.08 13.73
C GLY A 553 26.86 -3.18 13.09
N SER A 554 26.18 -4.29 13.32
CA SER A 554 24.83 -4.58 12.81
C SER A 554 23.94 -4.99 13.98
N VAL A 555 22.64 -4.72 13.89
CA VAL A 555 21.66 -5.26 14.85
C VAL A 555 21.77 -6.79 14.97
N THR A 556 22.15 -7.47 13.89
CA THR A 556 22.38 -8.92 13.84
C THR A 556 23.63 -9.39 14.59
N ASP A 557 24.44 -8.49 15.16
CA ASP A 557 25.52 -8.87 16.09
C ASP A 557 24.96 -9.39 17.42
N ILE A 558 23.70 -9.06 17.72
CA ILE A 558 22.88 -9.84 18.65
C ILE A 558 22.33 -11.03 17.86
N LEU A 559 22.64 -12.25 18.32
CA LEU A 559 22.09 -13.47 17.72
C LEU A 559 20.60 -13.62 18.06
N TYR A 560 20.29 -13.42 19.33
CA TYR A 560 18.93 -13.46 19.91
C TYR A 560 18.99 -12.98 21.36
N PHE A 561 17.84 -12.83 21.99
CA PHE A 561 17.72 -12.69 23.44
C PHE A 561 17.27 -14.02 24.05
N LYS A 562 17.90 -14.41 25.17
CA LYS A 562 17.55 -15.64 25.89
C LYS A 562 16.83 -15.35 27.21
N PRO A 563 15.97 -16.26 27.70
CA PRO A 563 15.34 -16.11 29.01
C PRO A 563 16.34 -16.08 30.15
N LEU A 564 16.05 -15.27 31.17
CA LEU A 564 16.69 -15.32 32.47
C LEU A 564 15.82 -16.10 33.47
N ARG A 565 16.44 -16.89 34.35
CA ARG A 565 15.72 -17.66 35.39
C ARG A 565 14.97 -16.75 36.38
N ARG A 566 15.50 -15.56 36.64
CA ARG A 566 14.92 -14.51 37.49
C ARG A 566 15.31 -13.14 36.92
N GLN A 567 14.52 -12.11 37.20
CA GLN A 567 14.95 -10.73 36.94
C GLN A 567 16.27 -10.46 37.69
N PRO A 568 17.20 -9.69 37.09
CA PRO A 568 18.39 -9.26 37.80
C PRO A 568 18.00 -8.54 39.09
N ALA A 569 18.59 -8.93 40.23
CA ALA A 569 18.32 -8.30 41.53
C ALA A 569 18.69 -6.81 41.53
N ARG A 570 19.62 -6.41 40.64
CA ARG A 570 19.99 -5.03 40.37
C ARG A 570 20.21 -4.88 38.87
N VAL A 571 19.48 -3.95 38.26
CA VAL A 571 19.73 -3.48 36.89
C VAL A 571 20.93 -2.53 36.92
N GLU A 572 21.92 -2.76 36.05
CA GLU A 572 23.06 -1.85 35.90
C GLU A 572 22.56 -0.47 35.43
N ALA A 573 23.05 0.61 36.05
CA ALA A 573 22.66 1.94 35.65
C ALA A 573 23.28 2.28 34.28
N PRO A 574 22.54 3.00 33.39
CA PRO A 574 23.12 3.50 32.15
C PRO A 574 24.41 4.29 32.38
N VAL A 575 25.47 3.99 31.64
CA VAL A 575 26.79 4.61 31.78
C VAL A 575 26.98 5.64 30.68
N ARG A 576 27.25 6.90 31.04
CA ARG A 576 27.44 7.98 30.06
C ARG A 576 28.70 7.75 29.23
N ILE A 577 28.60 7.93 27.92
CA ILE A 577 29.69 7.81 26.96
C ILE A 577 29.82 9.08 26.11
N LYS A 578 30.96 9.23 25.43
CA LYS A 578 31.09 10.19 24.33
C LYS A 578 30.54 9.56 23.03
N PRO A 579 29.84 10.33 22.18
CA PRO A 579 29.49 9.85 20.84
C PRO A 579 30.73 9.56 20.01
N VAL A 580 30.58 8.72 19.00
CA VAL A 580 31.62 8.48 17.99
C VAL A 580 31.80 9.76 17.17
N GLU A 581 33.05 10.19 16.98
CA GLU A 581 33.39 11.30 16.09
C GLU A 581 33.16 10.89 14.63
N LEU A 582 32.52 11.76 13.85
CA LEU A 582 32.41 11.59 12.40
C LEU A 582 33.47 12.47 11.74
N ASP A 583 34.34 11.87 10.94
CA ASP A 583 35.14 12.60 9.95
C ASP A 583 34.71 12.20 8.53
N SER A 584 35.06 13.00 7.53
CA SER A 584 34.67 12.79 6.13
C SER A 584 35.22 11.50 5.52
N THR A 585 36.17 10.84 6.18
CA THR A 585 36.76 9.54 5.80
C THR A 585 36.21 8.36 6.60
N THR A 586 35.58 8.59 7.75
CA THR A 586 35.00 7.57 8.65
C THR A 586 33.47 7.53 8.66
N ALA A 587 32.79 8.36 7.85
CA ALA A 587 31.35 8.24 7.62
C ALA A 587 31.01 6.80 7.23
N LEU A 588 30.44 6.04 8.18
CA LEU A 588 30.09 4.64 8.01
C LEU A 588 28.89 4.54 7.08
N SER A 589 29.16 4.44 5.79
CA SER A 589 28.17 4.08 4.79
C SER A 589 27.97 2.56 4.82
N PHE A 590 26.74 2.08 4.96
CA PHE A 590 26.46 0.65 4.93
C PHE A 590 25.97 0.24 3.54
N PRO A 591 26.65 -0.69 2.85
CA PRO A 591 26.18 -1.18 1.57
C PRO A 591 24.94 -2.05 1.79
N GLY A 592 23.92 -1.88 0.96
CA GLY A 592 22.80 -2.82 0.94
C GLY A 592 22.17 -3.00 -0.41
N LYS A 593 21.29 -3.99 -0.44
CA LYS A 593 20.58 -4.44 -1.62
C LYS A 593 19.10 -4.58 -1.27
N ILE A 594 18.25 -4.11 -2.18
CA ILE A 594 16.80 -4.34 -2.11
C ILE A 594 16.49 -5.53 -3.03
N PRO A 595 16.24 -6.75 -2.50
CA PRO A 595 16.12 -7.97 -3.30
C PRO A 595 14.70 -8.12 -3.87
N LEU A 596 14.29 -7.20 -4.75
CA LEU A 596 12.97 -7.25 -5.40
C LEU A 596 13.07 -7.84 -6.81
N SER A 597 12.04 -8.56 -7.19
CA SER A 597 11.86 -9.10 -8.52
C SER A 597 10.42 -8.92 -8.95
N TYR A 598 10.25 -8.72 -10.25
CA TYR A 598 9.01 -8.28 -10.84
C TYR A 598 8.63 -9.16 -12.01
N ARG A 599 7.32 -9.31 -12.19
CA ARG A 599 6.73 -9.91 -13.37
C ARG A 599 5.56 -9.08 -13.85
N TYR A 600 5.81 -8.30 -14.90
CA TYR A 600 4.85 -7.37 -15.46
C TYR A 600 3.94 -8.04 -16.47
N THR A 601 2.63 -7.80 -16.34
CA THR A 601 1.66 -8.10 -17.41
C THR A 601 1.66 -6.94 -18.38
N ALA A 602 1.71 -7.21 -19.69
CA ALA A 602 1.75 -6.17 -20.71
C ALA A 602 0.40 -5.42 -20.92
N GLY A 603 -0.61 -5.65 -20.06
CA GLY A 603 -1.97 -5.15 -20.25
C GLY A 603 -2.71 -5.82 -21.40
N LEU A 604 -3.99 -5.50 -21.58
CA LEU A 604 -4.83 -6.17 -22.59
C LEU A 604 -4.32 -5.92 -24.02
N GLY A 605 -3.84 -4.70 -24.29
CA GLY A 605 -3.29 -4.32 -25.59
C GLY A 605 -1.88 -4.85 -25.81
N GLY A 606 -1.00 -4.75 -24.81
CA GLY A 606 0.40 -5.14 -24.94
C GLY A 606 0.61 -6.64 -25.09
N ILE A 607 -0.24 -7.49 -24.49
CA ILE A 607 -0.16 -8.95 -24.69
C ILE A 607 -0.26 -9.28 -26.19
N LYS A 608 -1.26 -8.72 -26.88
CA LYS A 608 -1.44 -8.92 -28.32
C LYS A 608 -0.28 -8.33 -29.12
N PHE A 609 0.19 -7.14 -28.71
CA PHE A 609 1.31 -6.46 -29.36
C PHE A 609 2.57 -7.32 -29.42
N TYR A 610 3.00 -7.87 -28.28
CA TYR A 610 4.20 -8.70 -28.23
C TYR A 610 4.04 -10.03 -28.99
N GLN A 611 2.84 -10.64 -28.98
CA GLN A 611 2.54 -11.81 -29.80
C GLN A 611 2.63 -11.50 -31.31
N ASP A 612 2.14 -10.34 -31.73
CA ASP A 612 2.21 -9.92 -33.13
C ASP A 612 3.66 -9.58 -33.54
N LEU A 613 4.42 -8.89 -32.68
CA LEU A 613 5.84 -8.59 -32.90
C LEU A 613 6.69 -9.86 -33.09
N ALA A 614 6.47 -10.90 -32.27
CA ALA A 614 7.16 -12.18 -32.41
C ALA A 614 6.86 -12.89 -33.74
N ARG A 615 5.74 -12.55 -34.39
CA ARG A 615 5.34 -13.05 -35.72
C ARG A 615 5.77 -12.12 -36.85
N GLY A 616 6.46 -11.01 -36.55
CA GLY A 616 6.82 -9.97 -37.52
C GLY A 616 5.62 -9.15 -38.01
N LYS A 617 4.53 -9.14 -37.23
CA LYS A 617 3.32 -8.37 -37.50
C LYS A 617 3.26 -7.16 -36.57
N LEU A 618 2.45 -6.18 -36.96
CA LEU A 618 2.22 -4.99 -36.16
C LEU A 618 0.73 -4.72 -36.02
N SER A 619 0.30 -4.43 -34.79
CA SER A 619 -1.09 -4.11 -34.46
C SER A 619 -1.17 -2.81 -33.68
N ALA A 620 -2.30 -2.14 -33.81
CA ALA A 620 -2.73 -0.95 -33.09
C ALA A 620 -4.15 -1.14 -32.58
N SER A 621 -4.61 -0.23 -31.74
CA SER A 621 -6.02 -0.17 -31.30
C SER A 621 -6.70 1.08 -31.84
N LYS A 622 -7.92 0.94 -32.38
CA LYS A 622 -8.76 2.06 -32.82
C LYS A 622 -9.83 2.35 -31.78
N CYS A 623 -9.79 3.54 -31.19
CA CYS A 623 -10.81 4.01 -30.26
C CYS A 623 -12.19 4.03 -30.95
N PRO A 624 -13.23 3.40 -30.37
CA PRO A 624 -14.56 3.38 -30.97
C PRO A 624 -15.29 4.73 -30.88
N GLN A 625 -14.90 5.60 -29.93
CA GLN A 625 -15.55 6.90 -29.71
C GLN A 625 -14.97 8.01 -30.58
N CYS A 626 -13.65 8.24 -30.52
CA CYS A 626 -13.00 9.33 -31.27
C CYS A 626 -12.31 8.88 -32.57
N GLY A 627 -12.27 7.57 -32.87
CA GLY A 627 -11.65 7.03 -34.08
C GLY A 627 -10.12 7.02 -34.10
N GLN A 628 -9.45 7.56 -33.07
CA GLN A 628 -7.99 7.59 -32.97
C GLN A 628 -7.39 6.18 -33.01
N VAL A 629 -6.36 5.97 -33.84
CA VAL A 629 -5.58 4.73 -33.91
C VAL A 629 -4.30 4.90 -33.11
N MET A 630 -4.00 3.97 -32.19
CA MET A 630 -2.91 4.11 -31.21
C MET A 630 -1.94 2.93 -31.28
N ILE A 631 -0.64 3.24 -31.21
CA ILE A 631 0.44 2.26 -31.10
C ILE A 631 1.39 2.61 -29.93
N PRO A 632 1.76 1.65 -29.07
CA PRO A 632 1.25 0.28 -28.99
C PRO A 632 -0.29 0.19 -28.78
N PRO A 633 -0.93 -0.95 -29.08
CA PRO A 633 -2.33 -1.21 -28.73
C PRO A 633 -2.59 -0.93 -27.25
N ALA A 634 -3.74 -0.30 -26.94
CA ALA A 634 -4.10 0.14 -25.60
C ALA A 634 -5.54 -0.29 -25.25
N GLY A 635 -5.81 -0.55 -23.96
CA GLY A 635 -7.15 -0.87 -23.43
C GLY A 635 -8.08 0.33 -23.22
N PHE A 636 -7.57 1.55 -23.37
CA PHE A 636 -8.35 2.77 -23.28
C PHE A 636 -7.74 3.88 -24.15
N CYS A 637 -8.49 4.95 -24.40
CA CYS A 637 -8.00 6.09 -25.17
C CYS A 637 -7.52 7.22 -24.25
N GLU A 638 -6.23 7.57 -24.28
CA GLU A 638 -5.66 8.67 -23.48
C GLU A 638 -6.15 10.09 -23.87
N SER A 639 -7.09 10.20 -24.81
CA SER A 639 -7.67 11.48 -25.24
C SER A 639 -9.12 11.65 -24.82
N CYS A 640 -9.93 10.59 -24.87
CA CYS A 640 -11.34 10.64 -24.47
C CYS A 640 -11.69 9.70 -23.31
N LEU A 641 -10.70 8.98 -22.77
CA LEU A 641 -10.78 8.02 -21.66
C LEU A 641 -11.71 6.81 -21.87
N THR A 642 -12.33 6.66 -23.03
CA THR A 642 -13.13 5.48 -23.36
C THR A 642 -12.31 4.20 -23.19
N SER A 643 -12.76 3.29 -22.32
CA SER A 643 -12.22 1.94 -22.24
C SER A 643 -12.80 1.07 -23.35
N PHE A 644 -12.01 0.15 -23.91
CA PHE A 644 -12.49 -0.77 -24.96
C PHE A 644 -11.63 -2.02 -25.03
N GLU A 645 -12.14 -3.08 -25.66
CA GLU A 645 -11.39 -4.33 -25.83
C GLU A 645 -10.38 -4.23 -26.99
N PRO A 646 -9.05 -4.28 -26.74
CA PRO A 646 -8.04 -4.08 -27.78
C PRO A 646 -8.15 -5.08 -28.93
N GLY A 647 -8.58 -6.32 -28.65
CA GLY A 647 -8.74 -7.36 -29.65
C GLY A 647 -9.88 -7.09 -30.63
N ARG A 648 -11.05 -6.64 -30.14
CA ARG A 648 -12.19 -6.27 -30.99
C ARG A 648 -11.93 -4.99 -31.78
N ASN A 649 -11.12 -4.10 -31.21
CA ASN A 649 -10.77 -2.81 -31.77
C ASN A 649 -9.40 -2.80 -32.47
N ALA A 650 -8.85 -3.97 -32.81
CA ALA A 650 -7.52 -4.07 -33.41
C ALA A 650 -7.50 -3.54 -34.86
N LYS A 651 -6.47 -2.77 -35.20
CA LYS A 651 -6.11 -2.38 -36.58
C LYS A 651 -4.73 -2.94 -36.91
N ALA A 652 -4.64 -3.74 -37.97
CA ALA A 652 -3.35 -4.21 -38.48
C ALA A 652 -2.59 -3.05 -39.14
N LEU A 653 -1.28 -3.01 -38.95
CA LEU A 653 -0.39 -2.01 -39.55
C LEU A 653 0.64 -2.70 -40.45
N ASP A 654 1.09 -2.00 -41.50
CA ASP A 654 2.19 -2.47 -42.33
C ASP A 654 3.53 -2.34 -41.57
N PRO A 655 4.20 -3.45 -41.19
CA PRO A 655 5.49 -3.41 -40.50
C PRO A 655 6.62 -2.79 -41.34
N ARG A 656 6.40 -2.53 -42.65
CA ARG A 656 7.35 -1.91 -43.58
C ARG A 656 7.13 -0.42 -43.82
N ALA A 657 6.11 0.15 -43.18
CA ALA A 657 5.74 1.56 -43.31
C ALA A 657 6.41 2.47 -42.27
N GLY A 658 7.32 1.94 -41.44
CA GLY A 658 7.99 2.68 -40.37
C GLY A 658 8.95 3.75 -40.89
N ARG A 659 9.03 4.86 -40.16
CA ARG A 659 10.05 5.90 -40.35
C ARG A 659 10.70 6.28 -39.04
N VAL A 660 12.02 6.50 -39.07
CA VAL A 660 12.75 7.03 -37.91
C VAL A 660 12.25 8.45 -37.62
N ALA A 661 11.64 8.65 -36.45
CA ALA A 661 11.25 9.97 -35.95
C ALA A 661 12.40 10.64 -35.18
N SER A 662 13.12 9.85 -34.38
CA SER A 662 14.32 10.27 -33.65
C SER A 662 15.26 9.07 -33.46
N TYR A 663 16.53 9.33 -33.22
CA TYR A 663 17.50 8.28 -32.91
C TYR A 663 18.63 8.81 -32.02
N THR A 664 19.31 7.89 -31.34
CA THR A 664 20.55 8.17 -30.60
C THR A 664 21.54 7.03 -30.80
N VAL A 665 22.83 7.34 -30.65
CA VAL A 665 23.94 6.39 -30.70
C VAL A 665 24.46 6.21 -29.28
N MET A 666 24.24 5.03 -28.72
CA MET A 666 24.68 4.66 -27.39
C MET A 666 26.12 4.15 -27.45
N HIS A 667 26.99 4.75 -26.64
CA HIS A 667 28.37 4.32 -26.44
C HIS A 667 28.59 3.63 -25.09
N GLU A 668 27.61 3.64 -24.21
CA GLU A 668 27.68 3.07 -22.86
C GLU A 668 26.52 2.11 -22.60
N ASP A 669 26.78 1.12 -21.74
CA ASP A 669 25.76 0.24 -21.18
C ASP A 669 25.03 0.89 -19.99
N ARG A 670 24.06 0.17 -19.40
CA ARG A 670 23.27 0.68 -18.27
C ARG A 670 24.06 0.83 -16.96
N SER A 671 25.28 0.31 -16.90
CA SER A 671 26.18 0.41 -15.75
C SER A 671 27.22 1.51 -15.94
N GLY A 672 27.20 2.21 -17.08
CA GLY A 672 28.18 3.24 -17.44
C GLY A 672 29.48 2.69 -18.05
N HIS A 673 29.53 1.42 -18.46
CA HIS A 673 30.70 0.88 -19.16
C HIS A 673 30.62 1.18 -20.66
N LEU A 674 31.76 1.50 -21.27
CA LEU A 674 31.86 1.70 -22.72
C LEU A 674 31.55 0.41 -23.47
N LEU A 675 30.76 0.52 -24.54
CA LEU A 675 30.41 -0.55 -25.46
C LEU A 675 31.53 -0.74 -26.50
N ASP A 676 31.91 -1.99 -26.76
CA ASP A 676 32.85 -2.34 -27.84
C ASP A 676 32.42 -1.82 -29.22
N LYS A 677 31.09 -1.76 -29.43
CA LYS A 677 30.47 -1.21 -30.64
C LYS A 677 29.28 -0.34 -30.26
N PRO A 678 29.17 0.88 -30.82
CA PRO A 678 28.02 1.72 -30.57
C PRO A 678 26.72 1.06 -31.00
N GLN A 679 25.66 1.22 -30.21
CA GLN A 679 24.32 0.74 -30.53
C GLN A 679 23.43 1.90 -30.95
N ILE A 680 22.62 1.71 -32.00
CA ILE A 680 21.69 2.75 -32.46
C ILE A 680 20.29 2.43 -31.93
N VAL A 681 19.73 3.34 -31.14
CA VAL A 681 18.35 3.28 -30.66
C VAL A 681 17.51 4.25 -31.48
N VAL A 682 16.37 3.78 -31.97
CA VAL A 682 15.45 4.54 -32.82
C VAL A 682 14.07 4.60 -32.20
N GLN A 683 13.41 5.74 -32.37
CA GLN A 683 11.97 5.90 -32.22
C GLN A 683 11.35 5.84 -33.63
N VAL A 684 10.44 4.90 -33.86
CA VAL A 684 9.82 4.66 -35.17
C VAL A 684 8.34 5.01 -35.13
N VAL A 685 7.90 5.85 -36.07
CA VAL A 685 6.50 6.22 -36.28
C VAL A 685 5.91 5.54 -37.50
N PHE A 686 4.60 5.38 -37.51
CA PHE A 686 3.85 4.74 -38.60
C PHE A 686 2.75 5.69 -39.11
N PRO A 687 2.44 5.68 -40.42
CA PRO A 687 1.41 6.54 -41.00
C PRO A 687 0.04 6.31 -40.36
N GLU A 688 -0.75 7.38 -40.20
CA GLU A 688 -2.15 7.34 -39.70
C GLU A 688 -2.34 6.75 -38.30
N VAL A 689 -1.29 6.74 -37.48
CA VAL A 689 -1.32 6.20 -36.12
C VAL A 689 -0.66 7.18 -35.16
N ARG A 690 -1.26 7.34 -33.98
CA ARG A 690 -0.66 8.08 -32.87
C ARG A 690 0.22 7.17 -32.03
N GLY A 691 1.41 7.65 -31.72
CA GLY A 691 2.41 6.95 -30.91
C GLY A 691 3.59 6.48 -31.75
N SER A 692 4.50 5.75 -31.10
CA SER A 692 5.75 5.32 -31.70
C SER A 692 6.25 4.05 -31.04
N ILE A 693 7.14 3.32 -31.71
CA ILE A 693 7.82 2.15 -31.14
C ILE A 693 9.30 2.47 -31.00
N PHE A 694 9.84 2.27 -29.80
CA PHE A 694 11.27 2.27 -29.56
C PHE A 694 11.88 0.90 -29.88
N GLY A 695 13.06 0.92 -30.48
CA GLY A 695 13.81 -0.30 -30.77
C GLY A 695 15.25 0.00 -31.17
N ARG A 696 16.00 -1.04 -31.50
CA ARG A 696 17.37 -0.94 -32.03
C ARG A 696 17.38 -0.99 -33.55
N LEU A 697 18.31 -0.28 -34.18
CA LEU A 697 18.49 -0.30 -35.64
C LEU A 697 19.67 -1.19 -36.04
N GLN A 698 19.44 -2.15 -36.93
CA GLN A 698 20.48 -2.93 -37.59
C GLN A 698 21.15 -2.08 -38.67
N ALA A 699 22.03 -1.17 -38.26
CA ALA A 699 22.87 -0.39 -39.15
C ALA A 699 24.35 -0.58 -38.78
N THR A 700 25.18 -0.80 -39.78
CA THR A 700 26.62 -1.02 -39.60
C THR A 700 27.41 0.28 -39.43
N ASP A 701 26.82 1.41 -39.81
CA ASP A 701 27.44 2.72 -39.78
C ASP A 701 26.44 3.75 -39.22
N PRO A 702 26.64 4.23 -37.98
CA PRO A 702 25.79 5.25 -37.37
C PRO A 702 25.69 6.54 -38.19
N ALA A 703 26.72 6.90 -38.98
CA ALA A 703 26.73 8.12 -39.79
C ALA A 703 25.69 8.10 -40.92
N LYS A 704 25.16 6.91 -41.26
CA LYS A 704 24.14 6.75 -42.31
C LYS A 704 22.72 6.86 -41.78
N VAL A 705 22.52 6.99 -40.47
CA VAL A 705 21.19 7.08 -39.85
C VAL A 705 20.68 8.52 -39.89
N SER A 706 19.42 8.70 -40.29
CA SER A 706 18.81 10.03 -40.36
C SER A 706 17.35 9.98 -39.94
N VAL A 707 16.84 11.10 -39.42
CA VAL A 707 15.40 11.32 -39.25
C VAL A 707 14.72 11.19 -40.62
N GLY A 708 13.54 10.57 -40.64
CA GLY A 708 12.77 10.27 -41.84
C GLY A 708 13.20 9.00 -42.59
N MET A 709 14.31 8.36 -42.21
CA MET A 709 14.79 7.12 -42.83
C MET A 709 13.68 6.04 -42.83
N PRO A 710 13.35 5.42 -43.98
CA PRO A 710 12.41 4.32 -44.03
C PRO A 710 13.02 3.06 -43.42
N VAL A 711 12.28 2.44 -42.51
CA VAL A 711 12.70 1.23 -41.79
C VAL A 711 11.58 0.20 -41.81
N GLU A 712 11.96 -1.06 -41.68
CA GLU A 712 11.00 -2.15 -41.48
C GLU A 712 11.32 -2.94 -40.23
N LEU A 713 10.27 -3.42 -39.56
CA LEU A 713 10.38 -4.25 -38.37
C LEU A 713 11.08 -5.58 -38.73
N VAL A 714 12.08 -5.94 -37.93
CA VAL A 714 12.74 -7.24 -38.01
C VAL A 714 11.94 -8.24 -37.19
N ARG A 715 11.61 -9.39 -37.78
CA ARG A 715 10.91 -10.46 -37.09
C ARG A 715 11.74 -10.97 -35.91
N GLY A 716 11.20 -10.86 -34.69
CA GLY A 716 11.79 -11.44 -33.50
C GLY A 716 11.70 -12.97 -33.49
N LYS A 717 12.63 -13.64 -32.82
CA LYS A 717 12.61 -15.12 -32.65
C LYS A 717 11.67 -15.59 -31.54
N LYS A 718 11.46 -14.75 -30.51
CA LYS A 718 10.58 -14.96 -29.35
C LYS A 718 10.29 -13.60 -28.70
N ASN A 719 9.35 -13.54 -27.75
CA ASN A 719 9.17 -12.35 -26.93
C ASN A 719 10.46 -12.09 -26.12
N GLN A 720 11.03 -10.91 -26.30
CA GLN A 720 12.24 -10.44 -25.60
C GLN A 720 11.99 -9.07 -24.94
N GLY A 721 10.71 -8.67 -24.82
CA GLY A 721 10.36 -7.32 -24.37
C GLY A 721 10.88 -6.21 -25.31
N PRO A 722 10.96 -4.96 -24.82
CA PRO A 722 11.43 -3.81 -25.60
C PRO A 722 12.82 -3.99 -26.20
N GLU A 723 13.71 -4.72 -25.53
CA GLU A 723 15.10 -4.96 -26.00
C GLU A 723 15.17 -5.88 -27.23
N GLY A 724 14.09 -6.61 -27.49
CA GLY A 724 13.91 -7.47 -28.65
C GLY A 724 13.39 -6.78 -29.89
N VAL A 725 13.06 -5.49 -29.82
CA VAL A 725 12.49 -4.77 -30.97
C VAL A 725 13.62 -4.26 -31.84
N TRP A 726 13.73 -4.82 -33.04
CA TRP A 726 14.74 -4.44 -34.01
C TRP A 726 14.10 -3.92 -35.29
N PHE A 727 14.71 -2.90 -35.86
CA PHE A 727 14.41 -2.36 -37.18
C PHE A 727 15.62 -2.53 -38.09
N LYS A 728 15.40 -2.55 -39.40
CA LYS A 728 16.47 -2.46 -40.40
C LYS A 728 16.12 -1.41 -41.46
N PRO A 729 17.13 -0.74 -42.05
CA PRO A 729 16.90 0.19 -43.15
C PRO A 729 16.20 -0.50 -44.33
N ARG A 730 15.17 0.12 -44.88
CA ARG A 730 14.50 -0.37 -46.08
C ARG A 730 15.34 0.02 -47.28
N ARG A 731 15.88 -0.95 -48.03
CA ARG A 731 16.55 -0.66 -49.31
C ARG A 731 15.54 0.03 -50.23
N ARG A 732 15.90 1.19 -50.80
CA ARG A 732 15.12 1.78 -51.89
C ARG A 732 15.06 0.71 -52.99
N ARG A 733 13.84 0.29 -53.35
CA ARG A 733 13.63 -0.45 -54.59
C ARG A 733 13.82 0.51 -55.75
#